data_AF-A0A3M1HEZ6-F1
#
_entry.id   AF-A0A3M1HEZ6-F1
#
_cell.length_a   1.000
_cell.length_b   1.000
_cell.length_c   1.000
_cell.angle_alpha   90.00
_cell.angle_beta   90.00
_cell.angle_gamma   90.00
#
_symmetry.space_group_name_H-M   'P 1'
#
loop_
_entity.id
_entity.type
_entity.pdbx_description
1 polymer ?
#
loop_
_entity_poly.entity_id
_entity_poly.type
_entity_poly.pdbx_seq_one_letter_code
_entity_poly.pdbx_strand_id
1 'polypeptide(L)'
;MEQENQTEKEKKTLSPEECIQKMEAGETIENSIIEELYISGETGKIKRFDQDILFKNCIISSLAIHDCEFLGKVTFQNVEFRQSIFLGNKRKNLENLEDTENCGGNLFHQTLNFIHSSFSGPLDLAGSTIEGKLLIRYTQLESFYLGIASVQEIEFHECQLSQILFAKSLKAKSFLIRKSIFQGKAKFRNCQMEYLGFLDSLFHQPLHLEQIWFQKADLSHSQFQGCRFYGLHGKTLHCQEGHFKKKFQILDSEIGSEIKCIKSFWSDHFELRNSIIQESLSFPGCFWKKSAKFENLDVRGSAFFKGSYFGGPSSFQRSSFAKEALFNEVHFHGSCKLQFATFGERTSFSSAIFDFDLNGYRARFNGNLYCLGTRFNDVSFVNTAFMDQVFFSFDRNTIEERTRLGLGEKETRQPLLFVAYFEGKANFTNSLFYKKVIFENITFQKEVLFRNTYFGEESSFRSSQFLGEVNFEATYCAMELNFRDVIFHRYANFDRANINRRLNLTGAVLLGGISFFHAIIDVVVVEREQIEGNLIYEGKIAGKEELQNFFKVKEEYLILKESFQQRGKFQEEDWAYYQYRVMDRKSLTRKAWQSLWGKEITEWLDVQKTVPLEDQKKALDSDLAAQKSGSEKRIQKLEEEIKSLEEDLNKTFLGDSGKEEGNDEAQEKQKEQISSDRLEKHRSLIKYRIQQKKEALEVLQTELAKWKKKEKILAGVLSREELKLKELHKLQQRPFTFLEALWRLILNGFWCLVDWSTGYGVRPFRIGIMALVLIGIYTFLYLLPFLPQLSQKGLPFILDTLNFSALVFVTEVGQHDVLTQGIAMEFLVVSEAFLGLFFMALFVGCYTRKIIR
;
A
#
# COMPACT_ATOMS: atom_id res chain seq x y z
N MET A 1 -53.00 37.79 -9.14
CA MET A 1 -53.50 39.08 -9.66
C MET A 1 -54.90 39.47 -9.16
N GLU A 2 -56.01 38.74 -9.38
CA GLU A 2 -57.33 39.19 -8.88
C GLU A 2 -57.60 38.97 -7.39
N GLN A 3 -56.93 38.01 -6.72
CA GLN A 3 -57.02 37.82 -5.26
C GLN A 3 -56.06 38.72 -4.44
N GLU A 4 -54.88 39.06 -4.97
CA GLU A 4 -53.91 39.94 -4.28
C GLU A 4 -54.46 41.36 -4.07
N ASN A 5 -55.21 41.88 -5.04
CA ASN A 5 -55.81 43.21 -5.01
C ASN A 5 -57.01 43.36 -4.04
N GLN A 6 -57.55 42.27 -3.48
CA GLN A 6 -58.59 42.35 -2.44
C GLN A 6 -57.99 42.45 -1.03
N THR A 7 -56.87 41.76 -0.77
CA THR A 7 -56.18 41.76 0.55
C THR A 7 -55.43 43.05 0.88
N GLU A 8 -54.95 43.81 -0.11
CA GLU A 8 -54.34 45.13 0.15
C GLU A 8 -55.36 46.19 0.56
N LYS A 9 -56.63 46.07 0.12
CA LYS A 9 -57.68 47.08 0.37
C LYS A 9 -58.13 47.17 1.84
N GLU A 10 -57.82 46.16 2.67
CA GLU A 10 -58.18 46.13 4.10
C GLU A 10 -57.06 46.62 5.02
N LYS A 11 -55.86 46.91 4.50
CA LYS A 11 -54.71 47.31 5.33
C LYS A 11 -54.60 48.82 5.47
N LYS A 12 -54.38 49.31 6.70
CA LYS A 12 -54.22 50.75 6.98
C LYS A 12 -52.76 51.17 6.75
N THR A 13 -52.51 52.27 6.04
CA THR A 13 -51.17 52.88 5.99
C THR A 13 -50.84 53.50 7.34
N LEU A 14 -49.72 53.12 7.94
CA LEU A 14 -49.27 53.62 9.24
C LEU A 14 -48.02 54.49 9.04
N SER A 15 -47.95 55.65 9.69
CA SER A 15 -46.75 56.50 9.63
C SER A 15 -45.62 55.87 10.47
N PRO A 16 -44.34 56.21 10.18
CA PRO A 16 -43.21 55.67 10.95
C PRO A 16 -43.27 56.08 12.44
N GLU A 17 -43.73 57.30 12.71
CA GLU A 17 -43.88 57.86 14.07
C GLU A 17 -44.97 57.11 14.86
N GLU A 18 -46.13 56.85 14.24
CA GLU A 18 -47.21 56.05 14.85
C GLU A 18 -46.74 54.60 15.12
N CYS A 19 -45.91 54.04 14.24
CA CYS A 19 -45.36 52.70 14.37
C CYS A 19 -44.44 52.61 15.60
N ILE A 20 -43.53 53.58 15.75
CA ILE A 20 -42.61 53.68 16.88
C ILE A 20 -43.38 53.86 18.21
N GLN A 21 -44.40 54.72 18.25
CA GLN A 21 -45.23 54.90 19.46
C GLN A 21 -45.92 53.60 19.88
N LYS A 22 -46.44 52.83 18.92
CA LYS A 22 -47.03 51.52 19.20
C LYS A 22 -46.01 50.51 19.72
N MET A 23 -44.79 50.51 19.17
CA MET A 23 -43.68 49.68 19.66
C MET A 23 -43.29 50.05 21.11
N GLU A 24 -43.23 51.34 21.44
CA GLU A 24 -42.93 51.83 22.79
C GLU A 24 -44.05 51.48 23.80
N ALA A 25 -45.30 51.51 23.35
CA ALA A 25 -46.47 51.14 24.16
C ALA A 25 -46.69 49.61 24.30
N GLY A 26 -45.99 48.79 23.52
CA GLY A 26 -46.21 47.33 23.46
C GLY A 26 -47.51 46.93 22.75
N GLU A 27 -48.06 47.80 21.92
CA GLU A 27 -49.25 47.50 21.12
C GLU A 27 -48.90 46.64 19.90
N THR A 28 -49.77 45.69 19.56
CA THR A 28 -49.58 44.88 18.34
C THR A 28 -49.86 45.72 17.09
N ILE A 29 -48.93 45.67 16.14
CA ILE A 29 -49.06 46.32 14.83
C ILE A 29 -49.65 45.29 13.88
N GLU A 30 -50.97 45.34 13.67
CA GLU A 30 -51.69 44.40 12.81
C GLU A 30 -52.20 45.05 11.51
N ASN A 31 -52.30 44.26 10.43
CA ASN A 31 -53.00 44.60 9.18
C ASN A 31 -52.64 45.99 8.63
N SER A 32 -51.34 46.31 8.59
CA SER A 32 -50.86 47.65 8.23
C SER A 32 -49.85 47.63 7.08
N ILE A 33 -49.78 48.72 6.32
CA ILE A 33 -48.75 48.99 5.31
C ILE A 33 -47.81 50.07 5.85
N ILE A 34 -46.51 49.79 5.87
CA ILE A 34 -45.46 50.67 6.36
C ILE A 34 -44.45 50.84 5.23
N GLU A 35 -44.40 52.03 4.62
CA GLU A 35 -43.51 52.26 3.47
C GLU A 35 -42.03 52.31 3.90
N GLU A 36 -41.72 53.04 4.97
CA GLU A 36 -40.35 53.14 5.47
C GLU A 36 -40.36 53.17 6.98
N LEU A 37 -39.60 52.27 7.62
CA LEU A 37 -39.38 52.29 9.05
C LEU A 37 -37.89 52.36 9.31
N TYR A 38 -37.42 53.58 9.59
CA TYR A 38 -36.05 53.87 10.00
C TYR A 38 -36.03 54.18 11.49
N ILE A 39 -35.30 53.36 12.26
CA ILE A 39 -35.13 53.55 13.71
C ILE A 39 -33.63 53.62 13.98
N SER A 40 -33.17 54.74 14.50
CA SER A 40 -31.81 54.88 15.02
C SER A 40 -31.82 55.56 16.38
N GLY A 41 -30.87 55.20 17.24
CA GLY A 41 -30.53 56.01 18.40
C GLY A 41 -30.15 57.45 18.01
N GLU A 42 -30.36 58.42 18.90
CA GLU A 42 -29.72 59.75 18.75
C GLU A 42 -28.20 59.57 18.79
N THR A 43 -27.42 60.45 18.15
CA THR A 43 -25.95 60.34 18.11
C THR A 43 -25.35 60.15 19.51
N GLY A 44 -24.93 58.91 19.81
CA GLY A 44 -24.34 58.51 21.09
C GLY A 44 -25.31 57.99 22.17
N LYS A 45 -26.60 57.80 21.89
CA LYS A 45 -27.59 57.20 22.82
C LYS A 45 -28.33 56.03 22.15
N ILE A 46 -28.33 54.88 22.83
CA ILE A 46 -29.07 53.68 22.39
C ILE A 46 -30.58 53.90 22.60
N LYS A 47 -31.39 53.59 21.59
CA LYS A 47 -32.85 53.61 21.73
C LYS A 47 -33.33 52.26 22.29
N ARG A 48 -34.04 52.29 23.42
CA ARG A 48 -34.44 51.09 24.16
C ARG A 48 -35.95 50.81 24.05
N PHE A 49 -36.30 49.55 23.81
CA PHE A 49 -37.67 49.05 23.82
C PHE A 49 -37.84 47.99 24.90
N ASP A 50 -38.67 48.27 25.89
CA ASP A 50 -38.87 47.41 27.06
C ASP A 50 -39.98 46.36 26.86
N GLN A 51 -40.93 46.62 25.95
CA GLN A 51 -42.09 45.75 25.69
C GLN A 51 -41.84 44.75 24.57
N ASP A 52 -42.69 43.72 24.49
CA ASP A 52 -42.75 42.80 23.36
C ASP A 52 -43.27 43.52 22.11
N ILE A 53 -42.63 43.27 20.97
CA ILE A 53 -42.96 43.89 19.69
C ILE A 53 -43.49 42.82 18.75
N LEU A 54 -44.74 42.98 18.30
CA LEU A 54 -45.40 42.05 17.38
C LEU A 54 -45.95 42.79 16.16
N PHE A 55 -45.41 42.44 14.99
CA PHE A 55 -45.97 42.78 13.68
C PHE A 55 -46.72 41.58 13.13
N LYS A 56 -47.97 41.78 12.73
CA LYS A 56 -48.82 40.68 12.23
C LYS A 56 -49.62 41.08 10.99
N ASN A 57 -49.54 40.28 9.93
CA ASN A 57 -50.25 40.52 8.67
C ASN A 57 -49.87 41.87 7.99
N CYS A 58 -48.64 42.34 8.18
CA CYS A 58 -48.19 43.66 7.69
C CYS A 58 -47.45 43.56 6.35
N ILE A 59 -47.36 44.68 5.64
CA ILE A 59 -46.45 44.88 4.51
C ILE A 59 -45.48 45.99 4.91
N ILE A 60 -44.17 45.71 4.86
CA ILE A 60 -43.12 46.67 5.19
C ILE A 60 -42.25 46.85 3.95
N SER A 61 -42.29 48.03 3.33
CA SER A 61 -41.52 48.24 2.10
C SER A 61 -40.02 48.33 2.40
N SER A 62 -39.59 49.15 3.37
CA SER A 62 -38.19 49.26 3.82
C SER A 62 -38.08 49.27 5.35
N LEU A 63 -37.13 48.51 5.91
CA LEU A 63 -36.86 48.43 7.35
C LEU A 63 -35.37 48.57 7.65
N ALA A 64 -35.01 49.59 8.40
CA ALA A 64 -33.64 49.83 8.85
C ALA A 64 -33.64 50.19 10.34
N ILE A 65 -33.02 49.34 11.16
CA ILE A 65 -32.90 49.52 12.60
C ILE A 65 -31.42 49.47 12.97
N HIS A 66 -30.96 50.51 13.67
CA HIS A 66 -29.57 50.71 14.10
C HIS A 66 -29.53 51.22 15.55
N ASP A 67 -28.47 50.90 16.30
CA ASP A 67 -28.25 51.44 17.66
C ASP A 67 -29.44 51.27 18.62
N CYS A 68 -30.15 50.14 18.54
CA CYS A 68 -31.32 49.85 19.37
C CYS A 68 -31.11 48.64 20.32
N GLU A 69 -31.69 48.73 21.52
CA GLU A 69 -31.74 47.65 22.52
C GLU A 69 -33.18 47.17 22.72
N PHE A 70 -33.44 45.87 22.57
CA PHE A 70 -34.74 45.25 22.72
C PHE A 70 -34.72 44.28 23.91
N LEU A 71 -35.42 44.62 25.01
CA LEU A 71 -35.57 43.72 26.16
C LEU A 71 -36.62 42.64 25.92
N GLY A 72 -37.70 43.02 25.22
CA GLY A 72 -38.81 42.15 24.87
C GLY A 72 -38.54 41.32 23.62
N LYS A 73 -39.44 40.39 23.35
CA LYS A 73 -39.45 39.55 22.16
C LYS A 73 -39.86 40.36 20.94
N VAL A 74 -39.15 40.19 19.82
CA VAL A 74 -39.51 40.83 18.54
C VAL A 74 -40.01 39.77 17.58
N THR A 75 -41.25 39.88 17.12
CA THR A 75 -41.90 38.89 16.24
C THR A 75 -42.52 39.54 15.01
N PHE A 76 -42.14 39.03 13.85
CA PHE A 76 -42.78 39.29 12.56
C PHE A 76 -43.54 38.03 12.15
N GLN A 77 -44.87 38.13 12.10
CA GLN A 77 -45.75 37.03 11.75
C GLN A 77 -46.58 37.38 10.51
N ASN A 78 -46.45 36.59 9.44
CA ASN A 78 -47.14 36.85 8.18
C ASN A 78 -46.87 38.27 7.64
N VAL A 79 -45.58 38.64 7.61
CA VAL A 79 -45.11 39.96 7.15
C VAL A 79 -44.41 39.83 5.80
N GLU A 80 -44.81 40.65 4.84
CA GLU A 80 -44.15 40.80 3.54
C GLU A 80 -43.17 41.98 3.57
N PHE A 81 -41.92 41.73 3.22
CA PHE A 81 -40.89 42.75 3.11
C PHE A 81 -40.52 42.98 1.65
N ARG A 82 -40.74 44.20 1.12
CA ARG A 82 -40.59 44.47 -0.32
C ARG A 82 -39.17 44.88 -0.73
N GLN A 83 -38.38 45.41 0.19
CA GLN A 83 -36.98 45.81 -0.03
C GLN A 83 -36.05 45.19 1.02
N SER A 84 -34.76 45.53 0.93
CA SER A 84 -33.72 45.14 1.86
C SER A 84 -34.06 45.53 3.30
N ILE A 85 -33.73 44.63 4.23
CA ILE A 85 -33.91 44.84 5.66
C ILE A 85 -32.54 44.85 6.33
N PHE A 86 -32.26 45.93 7.05
CA PHE A 86 -31.03 46.10 7.79
C PHE A 86 -31.36 46.17 9.28
N LEU A 87 -31.15 45.08 10.01
CA LEU A 87 -31.24 45.05 11.47
C LEU A 87 -29.83 44.90 12.02
N GLY A 88 -28.95 45.86 11.74
CA GLY A 88 -27.51 45.75 11.96
C GLY A 88 -26.78 46.92 11.33
N ASN A 89 -25.55 46.79 10.85
CA ASN A 89 -24.83 47.91 10.25
C ASN A 89 -25.35 48.24 8.83
N LYS A 90 -25.39 49.52 8.48
CA LYS A 90 -25.64 49.96 7.10
C LYS A 90 -24.41 49.66 6.24
N ARG A 91 -24.61 49.04 5.07
CA ARG A 91 -23.51 48.59 4.19
C ARG A 91 -23.50 49.31 2.85
N LYS A 92 -22.29 49.62 2.37
CA LYS A 92 -22.07 50.12 0.98
C LYS A 92 -22.04 48.99 -0.04
N ASN A 93 -21.56 47.81 0.36
CA ASN A 93 -21.50 46.62 -0.47
C ASN A 93 -22.07 45.42 0.30
N LEU A 94 -23.16 44.85 -0.19
CA LEU A 94 -23.84 43.71 0.44
C LEU A 94 -22.95 42.45 0.47
N GLU A 95 -21.98 42.31 -0.43
CA GLU A 95 -21.06 41.16 -0.49
C GLU A 95 -19.81 41.32 0.39
N ASN A 96 -19.39 42.55 0.71
CA ASN A 96 -18.20 42.79 1.53
C ASN A 96 -18.55 43.16 2.97
N LEU A 97 -18.49 42.18 3.87
CA LEU A 97 -18.72 42.35 5.31
C LEU A 97 -17.70 43.26 6.03
N GLU A 98 -16.63 43.68 5.36
CA GLU A 98 -15.63 44.61 5.92
C GLU A 98 -15.93 46.08 5.58
N ASP A 99 -16.81 46.35 4.61
CA ASP A 99 -17.26 47.69 4.22
C ASP A 99 -18.50 48.12 5.02
N THR A 100 -18.41 48.07 6.35
CA THR A 100 -19.47 48.56 7.24
C THR A 100 -19.25 50.02 7.56
N GLU A 101 -20.27 50.87 7.37
CA GLU A 101 -20.28 52.16 8.06
C GLU A 101 -20.40 51.90 9.57
N ASN A 102 -19.68 52.69 10.37
CA ASN A 102 -19.54 52.50 11.81
C ASN A 102 -20.82 52.96 12.54
N CYS A 103 -21.95 52.31 12.26
CA CYS A 103 -23.18 52.38 13.05
C CYS A 103 -23.10 51.32 14.15
N GLY A 104 -23.63 51.56 15.35
CA GLY A 104 -23.65 50.50 16.36
C GLY A 104 -24.74 49.49 16.05
N GLY A 105 -24.41 48.22 16.26
CA GLY A 105 -25.33 47.11 16.03
C GLY A 105 -26.47 47.08 17.05
N ASN A 106 -27.51 46.30 16.77
CA ASN A 106 -28.64 46.15 17.69
C ASN A 106 -28.36 45.08 18.74
N LEU A 107 -28.97 45.22 19.92
CA LEU A 107 -28.94 44.22 21.00
C LEU A 107 -30.35 43.67 21.22
N PHE A 108 -30.52 42.37 21.04
CA PHE A 108 -31.77 41.66 21.34
C PHE A 108 -31.55 40.73 22.54
N HIS A 109 -32.15 41.03 23.69
CA HIS A 109 -32.03 40.17 24.88
C HIS A 109 -32.87 38.88 24.77
N GLN A 110 -33.98 38.95 24.04
CA GLN A 110 -34.91 37.83 23.86
C GLN A 110 -34.93 37.32 22.41
N THR A 111 -35.99 36.61 22.05
CA THR A 111 -36.12 35.93 20.76
C THR A 111 -36.51 36.91 19.65
N LEU A 112 -35.81 36.82 18.52
CA LEU A 112 -36.18 37.45 17.26
C LEU A 112 -36.82 36.39 16.33
N ASN A 113 -38.08 36.60 15.96
CA ASN A 113 -38.86 35.64 15.18
C ASN A 113 -39.30 36.19 13.82
N PHE A 114 -39.17 35.34 12.81
CA PHE A 114 -39.78 35.52 11.50
C PHE A 114 -40.59 34.27 11.16
N ILE A 115 -41.92 34.39 11.16
CA ILE A 115 -42.84 33.25 11.00
C ILE A 115 -43.78 33.54 9.84
N HIS A 116 -43.83 32.66 8.84
CA HIS A 116 -44.66 32.84 7.63
C HIS A 116 -44.38 34.16 6.89
N SER A 117 -43.14 34.67 6.94
CA SER A 117 -42.77 35.92 6.30
C SER A 117 -42.18 35.71 4.89
N SER A 118 -42.22 36.74 4.06
CA SER A 118 -41.59 36.76 2.73
C SER A 118 -40.68 37.97 2.58
N PHE A 119 -39.52 37.76 1.95
CA PHE A 119 -38.49 38.78 1.78
C PHE A 119 -38.14 38.88 0.30
N SER A 120 -38.48 40.02 -0.30
CA SER A 120 -38.10 40.37 -1.69
C SER A 120 -36.72 41.02 -1.78
N GLY A 121 -36.08 41.28 -0.63
CA GLY A 121 -34.72 41.82 -0.50
C GLY A 121 -33.89 41.03 0.52
N PRO A 122 -32.60 41.36 0.69
CA PRO A 122 -31.73 40.74 1.69
C PRO A 122 -32.16 41.05 3.12
N LEU A 123 -32.10 40.06 4.00
CA LEU A 123 -32.13 40.23 5.45
C LEU A 123 -30.69 40.25 5.99
N ASP A 124 -30.30 41.40 6.51
CA ASP A 124 -28.97 41.66 7.04
C ASP A 124 -29.00 41.89 8.55
N LEU A 125 -28.34 41.02 9.30
CA LEU A 125 -28.18 41.11 10.76
C LEU A 125 -26.73 41.38 11.19
N ALA A 126 -25.85 41.83 10.29
CA ALA A 126 -24.45 42.02 10.67
C ALA A 126 -24.26 43.14 11.70
N GLY A 127 -23.37 42.91 12.67
CA GLY A 127 -23.12 43.80 13.80
C GLY A 127 -24.10 43.62 14.96
N SER A 128 -25.25 42.97 14.75
CA SER A 128 -26.24 42.77 15.80
C SER A 128 -25.91 41.58 16.70
N THR A 129 -26.20 41.74 17.99
CA THR A 129 -26.07 40.70 19.01
C THR A 129 -27.45 40.25 19.44
N ILE A 130 -27.68 38.93 19.46
CA ILE A 130 -28.94 38.31 19.87
C ILE A 130 -28.62 37.36 21.02
N GLU A 131 -28.84 37.81 22.26
CA GLU A 131 -28.62 36.95 23.44
C GLU A 131 -29.63 35.81 23.52
N GLY A 132 -30.82 35.99 22.94
CA GLY A 132 -31.85 34.97 22.81
C GLY A 132 -31.73 34.11 21.54
N LYS A 133 -32.88 33.69 21.01
CA LYS A 133 -32.95 32.84 19.81
C LYS A 133 -33.30 33.65 18.56
N LEU A 134 -32.75 33.27 17.42
CA LEU A 134 -33.20 33.70 16.10
C LEU A 134 -33.95 32.55 15.43
N LEU A 135 -35.27 32.66 15.33
CA LEU A 135 -36.10 31.62 14.72
C LEU A 135 -36.70 32.12 13.41
N ILE A 136 -36.43 31.40 12.33
CA ILE A 136 -36.96 31.68 11.00
C ILE A 136 -37.75 30.44 10.57
N ARG A 137 -39.07 30.57 10.42
CA ARG A 137 -39.97 29.42 10.20
C ARG A 137 -40.97 29.69 9.08
N TYR A 138 -41.09 28.74 8.16
CA TYR A 138 -42.03 28.81 7.04
C TYR A 138 -41.86 30.08 6.20
N THR A 139 -40.61 30.52 6.04
CA THR A 139 -40.25 31.85 5.50
C THR A 139 -39.48 31.72 4.20
N GLN A 140 -39.76 32.62 3.25
CA GLN A 140 -39.02 32.75 1.99
C GLN A 140 -38.01 33.90 2.10
N LEU A 141 -36.73 33.59 1.90
CA LEU A 141 -35.61 34.54 1.97
C LEU A 141 -34.95 34.66 0.60
N GLU A 142 -34.66 35.89 0.16
CA GLU A 142 -33.80 36.07 -1.00
C GLU A 142 -32.33 35.81 -0.62
N SER A 143 -31.78 36.70 0.22
CA SER A 143 -30.43 36.60 0.77
C SER A 143 -30.45 36.83 2.28
N PHE A 144 -29.56 36.14 2.99
CA PHE A 144 -29.44 36.24 4.44
C PHE A 144 -27.97 36.36 4.85
N TYR A 145 -27.66 37.45 5.54
CA TYR A 145 -26.30 37.80 5.94
C TYR A 145 -26.16 37.89 7.46
N LEU A 146 -25.19 37.14 7.98
CA LEU A 146 -24.73 37.16 9.37
C LEU A 146 -23.26 37.56 9.40
N GLY A 147 -22.90 38.62 10.12
CA GLY A 147 -21.50 39.07 10.24
C GLY A 147 -21.24 39.73 11.59
N ILE A 148 -20.24 39.27 12.35
CA ILE A 148 -19.94 39.78 13.71
C ILE A 148 -21.21 39.78 14.58
N ALA A 149 -21.87 38.63 14.65
CA ALA A 149 -23.04 38.42 15.49
C ALA A 149 -22.72 37.38 16.56
N SER A 150 -23.13 37.66 17.79
CA SER A 150 -23.21 36.65 18.85
C SER A 150 -24.67 36.27 18.99
N VAL A 151 -25.01 35.01 18.70
CA VAL A 151 -26.39 34.51 18.75
C VAL A 151 -26.44 33.24 19.59
N GLN A 152 -27.34 33.13 20.57
CA GLN A 152 -27.41 31.89 21.35
C GLN A 152 -27.83 30.72 20.46
N GLU A 153 -29.00 30.79 19.83
CA GLU A 153 -29.51 29.72 18.95
C GLU A 153 -30.09 30.30 17.66
N ILE A 154 -29.72 29.73 16.52
CA ILE A 154 -30.27 30.05 15.20
C ILE A 154 -30.96 28.80 14.67
N GLU A 155 -32.25 28.91 14.34
CA GLU A 155 -33.04 27.83 13.75
C GLU A 155 -33.77 28.29 12.49
N PHE A 156 -33.54 27.59 11.39
CA PHE A 156 -34.35 27.62 10.17
C PHE A 156 -35.21 26.37 10.10
N HIS A 157 -36.52 26.54 9.97
CA HIS A 157 -37.47 25.43 9.84
C HIS A 157 -38.40 25.65 8.64
N GLU A 158 -38.37 24.72 7.68
CA GLU A 158 -39.23 24.77 6.48
C GLU A 158 -39.09 26.11 5.72
N CYS A 159 -37.85 26.58 5.55
CA CYS A 159 -37.53 27.81 4.85
C CYS A 159 -37.13 27.55 3.39
N GLN A 160 -37.29 28.57 2.54
CA GLN A 160 -36.75 28.58 1.18
C GLN A 160 -35.80 29.77 1.02
N LEU A 161 -34.57 29.52 0.58
CA LEU A 161 -33.58 30.57 0.35
C LEU A 161 -33.10 30.55 -1.11
N SER A 162 -33.29 31.65 -1.84
CA SER A 162 -33.08 31.69 -3.29
C SER A 162 -31.65 32.04 -3.72
N GLN A 163 -30.93 32.93 -3.01
CA GLN A 163 -29.64 33.48 -3.48
C GLN A 163 -28.42 33.17 -2.59
N ILE A 164 -28.31 33.77 -1.40
CA ILE A 164 -27.10 33.65 -0.57
C ILE A 164 -27.46 33.47 0.90
N LEU A 165 -26.85 32.47 1.54
CA LEU A 165 -26.71 32.37 2.99
C LEU A 165 -25.24 32.58 3.31
N PHE A 166 -24.90 33.70 3.94
CA PHE A 166 -23.52 34.01 4.29
C PHE A 166 -23.37 34.31 5.78
N ALA A 167 -22.50 33.55 6.44
CA ALA A 167 -22.11 33.78 7.82
C ALA A 167 -20.59 34.00 7.92
N LYS A 168 -20.17 35.08 8.58
CA LYS A 168 -18.76 35.37 8.86
C LYS A 168 -18.56 35.75 10.32
N SER A 169 -17.54 35.18 10.96
CA SER A 169 -17.21 35.51 12.35
C SER A 169 -18.39 35.34 13.31
N LEU A 170 -19.30 34.43 13.00
CA LEU A 170 -20.48 34.12 13.83
C LEU A 170 -20.03 33.34 15.07
N LYS A 171 -20.49 33.77 16.24
CA LYS A 171 -20.41 32.97 17.47
C LYS A 171 -21.81 32.53 17.84
N ALA A 172 -22.05 31.22 17.89
CA ALA A 172 -23.32 30.70 18.34
C ALA A 172 -23.22 29.44 19.20
N LYS A 173 -24.23 29.18 20.02
CA LYS A 173 -24.34 27.87 20.68
C LYS A 173 -24.85 26.84 19.67
N SER A 174 -25.89 27.17 18.92
CA SER A 174 -26.47 26.27 17.93
C SER A 174 -26.81 27.01 16.64
N PHE A 175 -26.44 26.43 15.51
CA PHE A 175 -26.92 26.81 14.18
C PHE A 175 -27.57 25.60 13.52
N LEU A 176 -28.87 25.68 13.27
CA LEU A 176 -29.66 24.54 12.83
C LEU A 176 -30.54 24.91 11.64
N ILE A 177 -30.43 24.13 10.58
CA ILE A 177 -31.30 24.16 9.42
C ILE A 177 -32.04 22.82 9.34
N ARG A 178 -33.37 22.90 9.26
CA ARG A 178 -34.26 21.73 9.17
C ARG A 178 -35.28 21.89 8.04
N LYS A 179 -35.49 20.81 7.27
CA LYS A 179 -36.56 20.71 6.27
C LYS A 179 -36.60 21.88 5.27
N SER A 180 -35.45 22.49 5.02
CA SER A 180 -35.36 23.75 4.28
C SER A 180 -34.67 23.54 2.92
N ILE A 181 -35.01 24.39 1.94
CA ILE A 181 -34.49 24.33 0.57
C ILE A 181 -33.63 25.56 0.30
N PHE A 182 -32.38 25.31 -0.08
CA PHE A 182 -31.42 26.34 -0.48
C PHE A 182 -31.15 26.21 -1.97
N GLN A 183 -31.66 27.15 -2.77
CA GLN A 183 -31.34 27.28 -4.18
C GLN A 183 -30.01 28.04 -4.37
N GLY A 184 -29.70 28.92 -3.42
CA GLY A 184 -28.55 29.79 -3.37
C GLY A 184 -27.27 29.20 -2.76
N LYS A 185 -26.18 29.98 -2.76
CA LYS A 185 -24.89 29.61 -2.14
C LYS A 185 -24.97 29.71 -0.62
N ALA A 186 -24.56 28.66 0.08
CA ALA A 186 -24.40 28.68 1.54
C ALA A 186 -22.91 28.68 1.90
N LYS A 187 -22.45 29.71 2.61
CA LYS A 187 -21.04 29.93 2.91
C LYS A 187 -20.82 30.43 4.33
N PHE A 188 -19.95 29.74 5.05
CA PHE A 188 -19.58 30.04 6.42
C PHE A 188 -18.07 30.25 6.51
N ARG A 189 -17.65 31.31 7.20
CA ARG A 189 -16.25 31.70 7.36
C ARG A 189 -15.91 32.08 8.79
N ASN A 190 -14.85 31.53 9.35
CA ASN A 190 -14.36 31.89 10.68
C ASN A 190 -15.45 31.81 11.77
N CYS A 191 -16.33 30.81 11.71
CA CYS A 191 -17.48 30.72 12.62
C CYS A 191 -17.22 29.72 13.75
N GLN A 192 -17.71 30.01 14.96
CA GLN A 192 -17.62 29.16 16.14
C GLN A 192 -19.02 28.81 16.62
N MET A 193 -19.36 27.52 16.57
CA MET A 193 -20.71 27.01 16.86
C MET A 193 -20.63 25.73 17.69
N GLU A 194 -21.25 25.61 18.87
CA GLU A 194 -21.21 24.30 19.57
C GLU A 194 -21.90 23.21 18.73
N TYR A 195 -23.07 23.50 18.18
CA TYR A 195 -23.80 22.62 17.27
C TYR A 195 -24.04 23.25 15.90
N LEU A 196 -23.73 22.51 14.84
CA LEU A 196 -23.98 22.87 13.44
C LEU A 196 -24.79 21.78 12.75
N GLY A 197 -26.08 22.01 12.52
CA GLY A 197 -27.00 21.02 11.93
C GLY A 197 -27.55 21.45 10.58
N PHE A 198 -27.47 20.56 9.61
CA PHE A 198 -28.15 20.66 8.31
C PHE A 198 -28.92 19.36 8.07
N LEU A 199 -30.17 19.32 8.53
CA LEU A 199 -30.98 18.11 8.64
C LEU A 199 -32.18 18.16 7.69
N ASP A 200 -32.48 17.05 7.02
CA ASP A 200 -33.64 16.91 6.14
C ASP A 200 -33.73 18.00 5.06
N SER A 201 -32.58 18.51 4.61
CA SER A 201 -32.49 19.73 3.82
C SER A 201 -31.88 19.52 2.44
N LEU A 202 -32.23 20.40 1.51
CA LEU A 202 -31.81 20.32 0.11
C LEU A 202 -30.98 21.55 -0.29
N PHE A 203 -29.72 21.32 -0.67
CA PHE A 203 -28.80 22.35 -1.15
C PHE A 203 -28.53 22.16 -2.65
N HIS A 204 -28.98 23.11 -3.48
CA HIS A 204 -28.77 23.10 -4.93
C HIS A 204 -27.45 23.73 -5.37
N GLN A 205 -26.74 24.39 -4.46
CA GLN A 205 -25.38 24.89 -4.67
C GLN A 205 -24.42 24.30 -3.63
N PRO A 206 -23.10 24.34 -3.88
CA PRO A 206 -22.14 23.79 -2.94
C PRO A 206 -22.15 24.51 -1.58
N LEU A 207 -22.15 23.73 -0.50
CA LEU A 207 -21.96 24.22 0.87
C LEU A 207 -20.47 24.45 1.13
N HIS A 208 -20.11 25.68 1.48
CA HIS A 208 -18.73 26.07 1.75
C HIS A 208 -18.53 26.36 3.24
N LEU A 209 -17.67 25.59 3.89
CA LEU A 209 -17.28 25.76 5.29
C LEU A 209 -15.77 26.03 5.34
N GLU A 210 -15.39 27.20 5.82
CA GLU A 210 -13.99 27.63 5.86
C GLU A 210 -13.66 28.12 7.27
N GLN A 211 -12.69 27.47 7.93
CA GLN A 211 -12.27 27.81 9.29
C GLN A 211 -13.46 27.79 10.26
N ILE A 212 -14.00 26.59 10.51
CA ILE A 212 -15.21 26.41 11.33
C ILE A 212 -14.85 25.62 12.58
N TRP A 213 -15.21 26.15 13.75
CA TRP A 213 -15.05 25.50 15.03
C TRP A 213 -16.38 24.95 15.53
N PHE A 214 -16.43 23.67 15.90
CA PHE A 214 -17.64 23.06 16.44
C PHE A 214 -17.46 21.98 17.50
N GLN A 215 -18.46 21.75 18.36
CA GLN A 215 -18.50 20.52 19.16
C GLN A 215 -19.09 19.39 18.33
N LYS A 216 -20.27 19.60 17.72
CA LYS A 216 -20.93 18.62 16.86
C LYS A 216 -21.45 19.25 15.57
N ALA A 217 -21.14 18.61 14.44
CA ALA A 217 -21.73 18.91 13.14
C ALA A 217 -22.56 17.71 12.65
N ASP A 218 -23.74 17.96 12.10
CA ASP A 218 -24.67 16.92 11.63
C ASP A 218 -25.23 17.26 10.25
N LEU A 219 -25.04 16.36 9.29
CA LEU A 219 -25.45 16.50 7.88
C LEU A 219 -26.48 15.43 7.46
N SER A 220 -27.16 14.82 8.43
CA SER A 220 -28.00 13.63 8.20
C SER A 220 -29.25 13.93 7.38
N HIS A 221 -29.67 12.94 6.58
CA HIS A 221 -30.87 12.93 5.74
C HIS A 221 -30.97 14.11 4.75
N SER A 222 -29.85 14.78 4.49
CA SER A 222 -29.77 15.95 3.62
C SER A 222 -29.16 15.61 2.26
N GLN A 223 -29.53 16.40 1.25
CA GLN A 223 -28.98 16.33 -0.10
C GLN A 223 -28.14 17.56 -0.41
N PHE A 224 -26.93 17.34 -0.91
CA PHE A 224 -25.99 18.42 -1.24
C PHE A 224 -25.55 18.34 -2.70
N GLN A 225 -25.61 19.47 -3.41
CA GLN A 225 -25.02 19.62 -4.74
C GLN A 225 -23.49 19.70 -4.70
N GLY A 226 -22.87 19.75 -3.52
CA GLY A 226 -21.42 19.70 -3.33
C GLY A 226 -21.04 20.23 -1.96
N CYS A 227 -19.87 19.86 -1.45
CA CYS A 227 -19.36 20.35 -0.17
C CYS A 227 -17.87 20.65 -0.29
N ARG A 228 -17.46 21.83 0.19
CA ARG A 228 -16.05 22.23 0.29
C ARG A 228 -15.77 22.70 1.70
N PHE A 229 -15.16 21.81 2.47
CA PHE A 229 -14.81 22.05 3.85
C PHE A 229 -13.28 22.17 3.98
N TYR A 230 -12.84 23.27 4.55
CA TYR A 230 -11.43 23.59 4.74
C TYR A 230 -11.21 24.13 6.15
N GLY A 231 -10.28 23.54 6.91
CA GLY A 231 -10.04 23.97 8.29
C GLY A 231 -11.24 23.74 9.19
N LEU A 232 -11.77 22.52 9.22
CA LEU A 232 -12.74 22.14 10.24
C LEU A 232 -12.01 21.79 11.54
N HIS A 233 -12.42 22.38 12.64
CA HIS A 233 -11.88 22.15 13.98
C HIS A 233 -13.01 21.77 14.93
N GLY A 234 -13.25 20.49 15.14
CA GLY A 234 -14.36 20.12 16.03
C GLY A 234 -14.31 18.73 16.60
N LYS A 235 -15.26 18.35 17.46
CA LYS A 235 -15.24 17.00 18.06
C LYS A 235 -15.87 15.95 17.14
N THR A 236 -17.12 16.12 16.74
CA THR A 236 -17.85 15.07 16.00
C THR A 236 -18.50 15.58 14.71
N LEU A 237 -18.27 14.90 13.60
CA LEU A 237 -18.97 15.13 12.33
C LEU A 237 -19.82 13.89 11.99
N HIS A 238 -21.14 14.03 11.99
CA HIS A 238 -22.08 12.94 11.73
C HIS A 238 -22.86 13.16 10.42
N CYS A 239 -23.08 12.07 9.68
CA CYS A 239 -23.93 12.08 8.50
C CYS A 239 -24.55 10.71 8.27
N GLN A 240 -25.82 10.54 8.60
CA GLN A 240 -26.59 9.35 8.24
C GLN A 240 -27.42 9.61 6.99
N GLU A 241 -27.38 8.68 6.03
CA GLU A 241 -28.21 8.71 4.80
C GLU A 241 -28.11 10.05 4.03
N GLY A 242 -26.91 10.66 4.03
CA GLY A 242 -26.64 11.87 3.27
C GLY A 242 -26.37 11.57 1.80
N HIS A 243 -26.86 12.42 0.90
CA HIS A 243 -26.70 12.24 -0.54
C HIS A 243 -25.90 13.41 -1.15
N PHE A 244 -24.73 13.12 -1.70
CA PHE A 244 -23.81 14.11 -2.25
C PHE A 244 -23.71 13.95 -3.77
N LYS A 245 -24.28 14.90 -4.52
CA LYS A 245 -24.43 14.82 -5.99
C LYS A 245 -23.16 15.22 -6.75
N LYS A 246 -22.35 16.13 -6.21
CA LYS A 246 -21.04 16.52 -6.76
C LYS A 246 -19.94 16.34 -5.73
N LYS A 247 -18.76 16.87 -6.05
CA LYS A 247 -17.54 16.78 -5.25
C LYS A 247 -17.79 17.12 -3.78
N PHE A 248 -17.32 16.24 -2.90
CA PHE A 248 -17.29 16.42 -1.45
C PHE A 248 -15.84 16.44 -0.99
N GLN A 249 -15.43 17.51 -0.30
CA GLN A 249 -14.05 17.70 0.15
C GLN A 249 -13.99 18.11 1.61
N ILE A 250 -13.11 17.45 2.37
CA ILE A 250 -12.64 17.87 3.69
C ILE A 250 -11.11 17.93 3.62
N LEU A 251 -10.57 19.13 3.80
CA LEU A 251 -9.14 19.40 3.66
C LEU A 251 -8.62 20.10 4.90
N ASP A 252 -7.38 19.78 5.27
CA ASP A 252 -6.60 20.49 6.30
C ASP A 252 -7.40 20.69 7.60
N SER A 253 -7.99 19.60 8.11
CA SER A 253 -8.97 19.63 9.20
C SER A 253 -8.52 18.77 10.39
N GLU A 254 -8.95 19.15 11.59
CA GLU A 254 -8.70 18.41 12.83
C GLU A 254 -10.01 18.07 13.53
N ILE A 255 -10.30 16.78 13.65
CA ILE A 255 -11.48 16.25 14.31
C ILE A 255 -11.08 15.51 15.59
N GLY A 256 -11.51 16.05 16.73
CA GLY A 256 -11.12 15.63 18.07
C GLY A 256 -11.76 14.35 18.59
N SER A 257 -12.85 13.89 17.99
CA SER A 257 -13.51 12.63 18.34
C SER A 257 -13.76 11.80 17.09
N GLU A 258 -14.96 11.83 16.51
CA GLU A 258 -15.32 10.97 15.37
C GLU A 258 -15.81 11.70 14.12
N ILE A 259 -15.43 11.17 12.95
CA ILE A 259 -16.17 11.36 11.71
C ILE A 259 -16.97 10.07 11.48
N LYS A 260 -18.30 10.17 11.49
CA LYS A 260 -19.20 9.04 11.34
C LYS A 260 -20.21 9.28 10.22
N CYS A 261 -20.07 8.54 9.14
CA CYS A 261 -21.00 8.54 8.02
C CYS A 261 -21.63 7.17 7.85
N ILE A 262 -22.96 7.07 7.84
CA ILE A 262 -23.66 5.78 7.83
C ILE A 262 -24.58 5.74 6.63
N LYS A 263 -24.44 4.71 5.78
CA LYS A 263 -25.32 4.51 4.61
C LYS A 263 -25.45 5.75 3.70
N SER A 264 -24.40 6.56 3.64
CA SER A 264 -24.37 7.79 2.84
C SER A 264 -23.86 7.51 1.43
N PHE A 265 -24.32 8.31 0.47
CA PHE A 265 -24.11 8.10 -0.96
C PHE A 265 -23.38 9.28 -1.61
N TRP A 266 -22.23 9.01 -2.23
CA TRP A 266 -21.49 9.98 -3.04
C TRP A 266 -21.59 9.63 -4.52
N SER A 267 -22.25 10.49 -5.28
CA SER A 267 -22.42 10.34 -6.74
C SER A 267 -21.17 10.70 -7.54
N ASP A 268 -20.26 11.47 -6.93
CA ASP A 268 -19.07 12.04 -7.55
C ASP A 268 -17.84 11.84 -6.65
N HIS A 269 -16.73 12.53 -6.94
CA HIS A 269 -15.46 12.37 -6.21
C HIS A 269 -15.55 12.79 -4.72
N PHE A 270 -15.08 11.91 -3.83
CA PHE A 270 -14.90 12.16 -2.40
C PHE A 270 -13.42 12.35 -2.06
N GLU A 271 -13.09 13.38 -1.28
CA GLU A 271 -11.74 13.66 -0.82
C GLU A 271 -11.72 14.05 0.66
N LEU A 272 -11.03 13.26 1.48
CA LEU A 272 -10.61 13.61 2.84
C LEU A 272 -9.07 13.60 2.83
N ARG A 273 -8.44 14.76 3.08
CA ARG A 273 -6.98 14.91 2.94
C ARG A 273 -6.36 15.76 4.03
N ASN A 274 -5.08 15.50 4.32
CA ASN A 274 -4.25 16.31 5.23
C ASN A 274 -4.94 16.56 6.57
N SER A 275 -5.61 15.55 7.12
CA SER A 275 -6.51 15.73 8.26
C SER A 275 -6.16 14.77 9.38
N ILE A 276 -6.36 15.24 10.61
CA ILE A 276 -6.12 14.49 11.83
C ILE A 276 -7.48 14.11 12.45
N ILE A 277 -7.65 12.83 12.77
CA ILE A 277 -8.83 12.30 13.43
C ILE A 277 -8.37 11.61 14.72
N GLN A 278 -8.73 12.17 15.87
CA GLN A 278 -8.18 11.73 17.15
C GLN A 278 -8.78 10.38 17.63
N GLU A 279 -10.09 10.12 17.46
CA GLU A 279 -10.72 8.91 18.00
C GLU A 279 -11.26 7.93 16.94
N SER A 280 -12.13 8.33 16.01
CA SER A 280 -12.68 7.35 15.06
C SER A 280 -13.03 7.89 13.67
N LEU A 281 -12.77 7.08 12.66
CA LEU A 281 -13.15 7.31 11.27
C LEU A 281 -14.10 6.19 10.81
N SER A 282 -15.39 6.46 10.72
CA SER A 282 -16.41 5.43 10.52
C SER A 282 -17.28 5.69 9.30
N PHE A 283 -17.29 4.76 8.34
CA PHE A 283 -18.08 4.78 7.11
C PHE A 283 -18.84 3.46 6.83
N PRO A 284 -19.63 2.92 7.78
CA PRO A 284 -20.35 1.68 7.56
C PRO A 284 -21.43 1.82 6.47
N GLY A 285 -21.48 0.86 5.54
CA GLY A 285 -22.49 0.79 4.49
C GLY A 285 -22.51 1.97 3.52
N CYS A 286 -21.44 2.77 3.46
CA CYS A 286 -21.34 3.92 2.57
C CYS A 286 -21.08 3.51 1.12
N PHE A 287 -21.51 4.33 0.17
CA PHE A 287 -21.34 4.08 -1.26
C PHE A 287 -20.66 5.26 -1.96
N TRP A 288 -19.54 4.99 -2.65
CA TRP A 288 -18.86 5.95 -3.51
C TRP A 288 -18.97 5.51 -4.97
N LYS A 289 -19.70 6.26 -5.79
CA LYS A 289 -19.89 5.93 -7.21
C LYS A 289 -18.61 6.15 -8.03
N LYS A 290 -17.84 7.19 -7.71
CA LYS A 290 -16.56 7.51 -8.35
C LYS A 290 -15.40 7.34 -7.35
N SER A 291 -14.33 8.12 -7.48
CA SER A 291 -13.15 7.95 -6.63
C SER A 291 -13.38 8.41 -5.19
N ALA A 292 -12.84 7.67 -4.24
CA ALA A 292 -12.80 8.04 -2.83
C ALA A 292 -11.35 8.12 -2.34
N LYS A 293 -10.91 9.29 -1.89
CA LYS A 293 -9.51 9.54 -1.51
C LYS A 293 -9.42 9.91 -0.04
N PHE A 294 -8.72 9.08 0.72
CA PHE A 294 -8.40 9.21 2.15
C PHE A 294 -6.87 9.34 2.29
N GLU A 295 -6.31 10.45 1.82
CA GLU A 295 -4.87 10.60 1.61
C GLU A 295 -4.22 11.49 2.67
N ASN A 296 -3.03 11.11 3.13
CA ASN A 296 -2.28 11.87 4.13
C ASN A 296 -3.12 12.13 5.40
N LEU A 297 -3.76 11.07 5.92
CA LEU A 297 -4.55 11.11 7.15
C LEU A 297 -3.75 10.61 8.34
N ASP A 298 -3.95 11.21 9.50
CA ASP A 298 -3.52 10.68 10.80
C ASP A 298 -4.75 10.31 11.63
N VAL A 299 -5.13 9.04 11.63
CA VAL A 299 -6.25 8.51 12.42
C VAL A 299 -5.66 7.84 13.67
N ARG A 300 -5.77 8.52 14.82
CA ARG A 300 -5.17 8.04 16.07
C ARG A 300 -5.98 6.99 16.81
N GLY A 301 -7.26 6.84 16.45
CA GLY A 301 -8.05 5.70 16.90
C GLY A 301 -8.48 4.79 15.76
N SER A 302 -9.70 4.26 15.81
CA SER A 302 -10.11 3.15 14.94
C SER A 302 -10.82 3.61 13.68
N ALA A 303 -10.55 2.93 12.57
CA ALA A 303 -11.16 3.16 11.28
C ALA A 303 -12.07 1.99 10.86
N PHE A 304 -13.31 2.28 10.48
CA PHE A 304 -14.33 1.27 10.19
C PHE A 304 -15.01 1.56 8.85
N PHE A 305 -14.94 0.59 7.92
CA PHE A 305 -15.54 0.70 6.59
C PHE A 305 -16.52 -0.43 6.28
N LYS A 306 -16.98 -1.15 7.31
CA LYS A 306 -17.73 -2.40 7.15
C LYS A 306 -18.89 -2.28 6.15
N GLY A 307 -18.96 -3.21 5.19
CA GLY A 307 -20.07 -3.30 4.23
C GLY A 307 -20.16 -2.14 3.22
N SER A 308 -19.10 -1.33 3.09
CA SER A 308 -19.09 -0.21 2.15
C SER A 308 -18.73 -0.62 0.72
N TYR A 309 -19.09 0.23 -0.25
CA TYR A 309 -18.87 0.00 -1.67
C TYR A 309 -18.09 1.15 -2.32
N PHE A 310 -16.93 0.82 -2.89
CA PHE A 310 -16.07 1.73 -3.65
C PHE A 310 -16.21 1.44 -5.15
N GLY A 311 -17.15 2.14 -5.81
CA GLY A 311 -17.46 2.02 -7.23
C GLY A 311 -16.40 2.57 -8.17
N GLY A 312 -15.56 3.50 -7.70
CA GLY A 312 -14.39 3.99 -8.42
C GLY A 312 -13.10 3.80 -7.63
N PRO A 313 -11.96 4.32 -8.14
CA PRO A 313 -10.66 4.14 -7.48
C PRO A 313 -10.64 4.68 -6.05
N SER A 314 -10.11 3.87 -5.13
CA SER A 314 -9.93 4.21 -3.71
C SER A 314 -8.45 4.39 -3.37
N SER A 315 -8.15 5.35 -2.49
CA SER A 315 -6.78 5.69 -2.12
C SER A 315 -6.69 5.98 -0.63
N PHE A 316 -5.79 5.28 0.06
CA PHE A 316 -5.40 5.47 1.45
C PHE A 316 -3.91 5.82 1.57
N GLN A 317 -3.34 6.41 0.51
CA GLN A 317 -1.91 6.63 0.40
C GLN A 317 -1.38 7.56 1.51
N ARG A 318 -0.22 7.19 2.05
CA ARG A 318 0.49 7.95 3.10
C ARG A 318 -0.35 8.21 4.36
N SER A 319 -1.40 7.44 4.58
CA SER A 319 -2.25 7.56 5.76
C SER A 319 -1.76 6.63 6.88
N SER A 320 -1.89 7.09 8.12
CA SER A 320 -1.56 6.37 9.34
C SER A 320 -2.84 6.05 10.11
N PHE A 321 -3.06 4.79 10.42
CA PHE A 321 -4.14 4.30 11.27
C PHE A 321 -3.51 3.70 12.52
N ALA A 322 -3.55 4.41 13.65
CA ALA A 322 -2.80 4.01 14.84
C ALA A 322 -3.39 2.79 15.55
N LYS A 323 -4.72 2.63 15.52
CA LYS A 323 -5.41 1.45 16.08
C LYS A 323 -5.93 0.54 14.97
N GLU A 324 -7.09 -0.07 15.20
CA GLU A 324 -7.69 -1.02 14.27
C GLU A 324 -8.21 -0.34 12.99
N ALA A 325 -8.00 -0.99 11.84
CA ALA A 325 -8.56 -0.59 10.55
C ALA A 325 -9.34 -1.76 9.92
N LEU A 326 -10.67 -1.67 9.95
CA LEU A 326 -11.57 -2.76 9.56
C LEU A 326 -12.29 -2.45 8.24
N PHE A 327 -11.94 -3.21 7.20
CA PHE A 327 -12.51 -3.20 5.85
C PHE A 327 -13.30 -4.50 5.57
N ASN A 328 -13.98 -5.01 6.59
CA ASN A 328 -14.74 -6.26 6.47
C ASN A 328 -15.94 -6.10 5.54
N GLU A 329 -16.19 -7.10 4.69
CA GLU A 329 -17.33 -7.12 3.77
C GLU A 329 -17.35 -5.89 2.82
N VAL A 330 -16.18 -5.29 2.55
CA VAL A 330 -16.05 -4.14 1.65
C VAL A 330 -15.89 -4.60 0.21
N HIS A 331 -16.58 -3.95 -0.71
CA HIS A 331 -16.41 -4.19 -2.14
C HIS A 331 -15.65 -3.02 -2.79
N PHE A 332 -14.42 -3.30 -3.20
CA PHE A 332 -13.58 -2.42 -4.01
C PHE A 332 -13.77 -2.78 -5.49
N HIS A 333 -14.72 -2.12 -6.14
CA HIS A 333 -14.91 -2.25 -7.58
C HIS A 333 -13.87 -1.44 -8.37
N GLY A 334 -13.34 -0.34 -7.82
CA GLY A 334 -12.17 0.34 -8.39
C GLY A 334 -10.86 -0.14 -7.79
N SER A 335 -9.73 0.28 -8.37
CA SER A 335 -8.40 0.01 -7.82
C SER A 335 -8.23 0.58 -6.41
N CYS A 336 -7.52 -0.14 -5.54
CA CYS A 336 -7.29 0.25 -4.14
C CYS A 336 -5.81 0.48 -3.87
N LYS A 337 -5.45 1.69 -3.44
CA LYS A 337 -4.05 2.09 -3.19
C LYS A 337 -3.79 2.29 -1.71
N LEU A 338 -2.91 1.47 -1.13
CA LEU A 338 -2.44 1.56 0.26
C LEU A 338 -0.96 1.99 0.34
N GLN A 339 -0.45 2.64 -0.71
CA GLN A 339 0.98 2.93 -0.82
C GLN A 339 1.48 3.82 0.31
N PHE A 340 2.57 3.42 0.97
CA PHE A 340 3.12 4.11 2.14
C PHE A 340 2.15 4.26 3.33
N ALA A 341 1.04 3.51 3.35
CA ALA A 341 0.12 3.52 4.48
C ALA A 341 0.72 2.74 5.66
N THR A 342 0.43 3.19 6.88
CA THR A 342 0.81 2.49 8.12
C THR A 342 -0.43 2.11 8.91
N PHE A 343 -0.51 0.86 9.33
CA PHE A 343 -1.56 0.32 10.19
C PHE A 343 -0.93 -0.14 11.50
N GLY A 344 -1.40 0.38 12.63
CA GLY A 344 -0.76 0.27 13.94
C GLY A 344 -1.13 -0.98 14.71
N GLU A 345 -2.41 -1.31 14.78
CA GLU A 345 -2.90 -2.53 15.43
C GLU A 345 -3.49 -3.49 14.39
N ARG A 346 -4.67 -4.07 14.67
CA ARG A 346 -5.33 -5.05 13.81
C ARG A 346 -5.86 -4.42 12.52
N THR A 347 -5.50 -5.01 11.38
CA THR A 347 -6.13 -4.71 10.08
C THR A 347 -6.91 -5.91 9.58
N SER A 348 -8.10 -5.68 9.05
CA SER A 348 -8.91 -6.76 8.49
C SER A 348 -9.55 -6.37 7.17
N PHE A 349 -9.41 -7.24 6.17
CA PHE A 349 -10.10 -7.24 4.88
C PHE A 349 -11.00 -8.48 4.76
N SER A 350 -11.47 -9.04 5.89
CA SER A 350 -12.20 -10.31 5.87
C SER A 350 -13.47 -10.19 5.04
N SER A 351 -13.67 -11.13 4.12
CA SER A 351 -14.77 -11.14 3.15
C SER A 351 -14.82 -9.89 2.24
N ALA A 352 -13.72 -9.15 2.11
CA ALA A 352 -13.62 -8.07 1.14
C ALA A 352 -13.44 -8.61 -0.28
N ILE A 353 -13.88 -7.84 -1.27
CA ILE A 353 -13.78 -8.19 -2.70
C ILE A 353 -13.02 -7.07 -3.42
N PHE A 354 -11.94 -7.42 -4.10
CA PHE A 354 -11.17 -6.53 -4.96
C PHE A 354 -11.33 -6.97 -6.42
N ASP A 355 -12.18 -6.27 -7.18
CA ASP A 355 -12.42 -6.58 -8.60
C ASP A 355 -11.20 -6.17 -9.47
N PHE A 356 -10.40 -5.23 -8.99
CA PHE A 356 -9.20 -4.69 -9.66
C PHE A 356 -7.98 -4.72 -8.71
N ASP A 357 -6.92 -3.99 -9.05
CA ASP A 357 -5.65 -4.04 -8.35
C ASP A 357 -5.70 -3.48 -6.91
N LEU A 358 -5.21 -4.27 -5.96
CA LEU A 358 -4.80 -3.82 -4.63
C LEU A 358 -3.29 -3.57 -4.61
N ASN A 359 -2.89 -2.32 -4.36
CA ASN A 359 -1.49 -1.91 -4.35
C ASN A 359 -1.06 -1.42 -2.96
N GLY A 360 -0.38 -2.30 -2.22
CA GLY A 360 0.23 -2.04 -0.91
C GLY A 360 1.70 -1.67 -0.95
N TYR A 361 2.23 -1.13 -2.05
CA TYR A 361 3.66 -0.81 -2.16
C TYR A 361 4.19 0.00 -0.97
N ARG A 362 5.19 -0.53 -0.26
CA ARG A 362 5.78 0.06 0.95
C ARG A 362 4.76 0.38 2.06
N ALA A 363 3.66 -0.36 2.13
CA ALA A 363 2.78 -0.32 3.29
C ALA A 363 3.46 -0.99 4.49
N ARG A 364 2.99 -0.67 5.70
CA ARG A 364 3.42 -1.31 6.94
C ARG A 364 2.22 -1.71 7.78
N PHE A 365 2.16 -2.98 8.14
CA PHE A 365 1.16 -3.54 9.06
C PHE A 365 1.87 -3.93 10.35
N ASN A 366 1.66 -3.17 11.42
CA ASN A 366 2.32 -3.35 12.71
C ASN A 366 1.64 -4.42 13.58
N GLY A 367 0.31 -4.57 13.47
CA GLY A 367 -0.43 -5.67 14.11
C GLY A 367 -0.93 -6.71 13.10
N ASN A 368 -1.76 -7.62 13.59
CA ASN A 368 -2.27 -8.75 12.80
C ASN A 368 -3.05 -8.30 11.56
N LEU A 369 -2.80 -8.96 10.43
CA LEU A 369 -3.56 -8.79 9.19
C LEU A 369 -4.45 -10.00 8.92
N TYR A 370 -5.75 -9.77 8.79
CA TYR A 370 -6.74 -10.79 8.48
C TYR A 370 -7.35 -10.58 7.08
N CYS A 371 -7.13 -11.53 6.19
CA CYS A 371 -7.66 -11.58 4.82
C CYS A 371 -8.54 -12.83 4.61
N LEU A 372 -9.34 -13.17 5.62
CA LEU A 372 -10.15 -14.40 5.63
C LEU A 372 -11.31 -14.27 4.64
N GLY A 373 -11.42 -15.19 3.67
CA GLY A 373 -12.47 -15.13 2.66
C GLY A 373 -12.35 -13.96 1.68
N THR A 374 -11.21 -13.27 1.67
CA THR A 374 -10.97 -12.13 0.78
C THR A 374 -10.75 -12.61 -0.64
N ARG A 375 -11.37 -11.95 -1.62
CA ARG A 375 -11.15 -12.21 -3.05
C ARG A 375 -10.25 -11.13 -3.63
N PHE A 376 -9.08 -11.54 -4.12
CA PHE A 376 -8.14 -10.67 -4.81
C PHE A 376 -8.16 -10.99 -6.30
N ASN A 377 -8.38 -9.98 -7.14
CA ASN A 377 -7.97 -10.06 -8.53
C ASN A 377 -6.44 -9.93 -8.62
N ASP A 378 -5.90 -8.76 -8.95
CA ASP A 378 -4.46 -8.51 -8.86
C ASP A 378 -4.09 -7.90 -7.50
N VAL A 379 -3.02 -8.38 -6.86
CA VAL A 379 -2.55 -7.85 -5.57
C VAL A 379 -1.03 -7.73 -5.52
N SER A 380 -0.56 -6.60 -5.00
CA SER A 380 0.86 -6.28 -4.85
C SER A 380 1.15 -5.76 -3.45
N PHE A 381 1.99 -6.49 -2.73
CA PHE A 381 2.59 -6.13 -1.45
C PHE A 381 4.11 -5.91 -1.59
N VAL A 382 4.58 -5.44 -2.75
CA VAL A 382 6.02 -5.22 -2.97
C VAL A 382 6.63 -4.25 -1.94
N ASN A 383 7.76 -4.63 -1.34
CA ASN A 383 8.43 -3.89 -0.27
C ASN A 383 7.54 -3.62 0.97
N THR A 384 6.54 -4.47 1.23
CA THR A 384 5.63 -4.32 2.40
C THR A 384 6.21 -5.00 3.62
N ALA A 385 6.03 -4.40 4.80
CA ALA A 385 6.41 -5.00 6.07
C ALA A 385 5.17 -5.42 6.89
N PHE A 386 5.15 -6.68 7.33
CA PHE A 386 4.19 -7.26 8.25
C PHE A 386 4.92 -7.62 9.55
N MET A 387 4.71 -6.81 10.58
CA MET A 387 5.43 -6.93 11.86
C MET A 387 4.84 -8.01 12.77
N ASP A 388 3.57 -8.37 12.55
CA ASP A 388 2.84 -9.41 13.29
C ASP A 388 2.23 -10.46 12.33
N GLN A 389 1.38 -11.35 12.85
CA GLN A 389 0.85 -12.50 12.13
C GLN A 389 -0.08 -12.11 10.97
N VAL A 390 0.00 -12.87 9.87
CA VAL A 390 -0.82 -12.65 8.67
C VAL A 390 -1.63 -13.90 8.35
N PHE A 391 -2.95 -13.73 8.23
CA PHE A 391 -3.91 -14.81 8.04
C PHE A 391 -4.67 -14.64 6.73
N PHE A 392 -4.36 -15.46 5.72
CA PHE A 392 -5.17 -15.61 4.51
C PHE A 392 -6.17 -16.77 4.63
N SER A 393 -5.98 -17.63 5.62
CA SER A 393 -6.92 -18.66 6.03
C SER A 393 -6.76 -18.93 7.53
N PHE A 394 -7.74 -19.62 8.12
CA PHE A 394 -7.56 -20.16 9.46
C PHE A 394 -6.52 -21.28 9.43
N ASP A 395 -5.66 -21.33 10.46
CA ASP A 395 -4.82 -22.51 10.62
C ASP A 395 -5.64 -23.72 11.09
N ARG A 396 -5.09 -24.91 10.83
CA ARG A 396 -5.71 -26.17 11.23
C ARG A 396 -6.14 -26.21 12.70
N ASN A 397 -5.30 -25.74 13.62
CA ASN A 397 -5.60 -25.79 15.05
C ASN A 397 -6.82 -24.91 15.37
N THR A 398 -6.90 -23.72 14.78
CA THR A 398 -8.06 -22.83 14.91
C THR A 398 -9.33 -23.50 14.35
N ILE A 399 -9.24 -24.18 13.21
CA ILE A 399 -10.37 -24.94 12.64
C ILE A 399 -10.79 -26.09 13.55
N GLU A 400 -9.82 -26.87 14.05
CA GLU A 400 -10.05 -28.00 14.95
C GLU A 400 -10.67 -27.55 16.29
N GLU A 401 -10.18 -26.45 16.87
CA GLU A 401 -10.77 -25.88 18.08
C GLU A 401 -12.18 -25.36 17.84
N ARG A 402 -12.43 -24.63 16.75
CA ARG A 402 -13.79 -24.16 16.40
C ARG A 402 -14.74 -25.34 16.18
N THR A 403 -14.26 -26.41 15.55
CA THR A 403 -15.02 -27.64 15.33
C THR A 403 -15.31 -28.33 16.66
N ARG A 404 -14.32 -28.45 17.55
CA ARG A 404 -14.46 -28.98 18.92
C ARG A 404 -15.48 -28.20 19.75
N LEU A 405 -15.49 -26.88 19.61
CA LEU A 405 -16.42 -25.99 20.29
C LEU A 405 -17.83 -25.97 19.66
N GLY A 406 -18.07 -26.72 18.58
CA GLY A 406 -19.37 -26.77 17.92
C GLY A 406 -19.78 -25.46 17.23
N LEU A 407 -18.82 -24.56 16.96
CA LEU A 407 -19.04 -23.25 16.34
C LEU A 407 -19.08 -23.31 14.79
N GLY A 408 -19.08 -24.50 14.21
CA GLY A 408 -19.29 -24.74 12.78
C GLY A 408 -20.70 -25.24 12.51
N GLU A 409 -21.38 -24.66 11.51
CA GLU A 409 -22.67 -25.17 11.04
C GLU A 409 -22.53 -26.65 10.65
N LYS A 410 -23.39 -27.51 11.21
CA LYS A 410 -23.31 -28.97 11.08
C LYS A 410 -23.61 -29.51 9.67
N GLU A 411 -24.01 -28.68 8.72
CA GLU A 411 -24.54 -29.12 7.42
C GLU A 411 -23.76 -28.67 6.17
N THR A 412 -22.70 -27.88 6.30
CA THR A 412 -21.80 -27.61 5.16
C THR A 412 -20.43 -28.21 5.43
N ARG A 413 -19.98 -29.11 4.54
CA ARG A 413 -18.55 -29.42 4.39
C ARG A 413 -17.82 -28.08 4.38
N GLN A 414 -17.00 -27.82 5.41
CA GLN A 414 -16.29 -26.57 5.72
C GLN A 414 -16.47 -25.50 4.64
N PRO A 415 -17.27 -24.44 4.84
CA PRO A 415 -17.46 -23.49 3.77
C PRO A 415 -16.10 -22.83 3.51
N LEU A 416 -15.65 -22.88 2.25
CA LEU A 416 -14.54 -22.12 1.69
C LEU A 416 -14.64 -20.60 1.98
N LEU A 417 -15.69 -20.14 2.65
CA LEU A 417 -16.01 -18.77 3.06
C LEU A 417 -14.89 -18.03 3.80
N PHE A 418 -13.95 -18.74 4.43
CA PHE A 418 -12.89 -18.11 5.24
C PHE A 418 -11.49 -18.30 4.69
N VAL A 419 -11.36 -18.79 3.46
CA VAL A 419 -10.08 -18.93 2.75
C VAL A 419 -9.98 -17.83 1.69
N ALA A 420 -8.85 -17.12 1.65
CA ALA A 420 -8.59 -16.13 0.62
C ALA A 420 -8.47 -16.79 -0.76
N TYR A 421 -8.91 -16.08 -1.79
CA TYR A 421 -8.87 -16.54 -3.16
C TYR A 421 -8.17 -15.52 -4.05
N PHE A 422 -7.15 -15.96 -4.79
CA PHE A 422 -6.33 -15.11 -5.66
C PHE A 422 -6.64 -15.45 -7.13
N GLU A 423 -7.49 -14.63 -7.76
CA GLU A 423 -7.95 -14.78 -9.15
C GLU A 423 -6.92 -14.27 -10.17
N GLY A 424 -6.22 -13.19 -9.82
CA GLY A 424 -5.16 -12.58 -10.62
C GLY A 424 -3.77 -12.84 -10.03
N LYS A 425 -2.81 -11.99 -10.41
CA LYS A 425 -1.41 -12.10 -10.00
C LYS A 425 -1.22 -11.65 -8.56
N ALA A 426 -0.37 -12.36 -7.81
CA ALA A 426 -0.02 -12.00 -6.44
C ALA A 426 1.49 -11.72 -6.31
N ASN A 427 1.86 -10.51 -5.91
CA ASN A 427 3.26 -10.11 -5.84
C ASN A 427 3.67 -9.65 -4.43
N PHE A 428 4.49 -10.46 -3.78
CA PHE A 428 5.08 -10.25 -2.47
C PHE A 428 6.60 -9.97 -2.55
N THR A 429 7.15 -9.60 -3.71
CA THR A 429 8.59 -9.36 -3.87
C THR A 429 9.12 -8.37 -2.82
N ASN A 430 10.24 -8.70 -2.16
CA ASN A 430 10.84 -7.93 -1.06
C ASN A 430 9.92 -7.68 0.15
N SER A 431 8.89 -8.51 0.35
CA SER A 431 8.05 -8.40 1.55
C SER A 431 8.77 -8.95 2.77
N LEU A 432 8.45 -8.40 3.94
CA LEU A 432 9.02 -8.82 5.22
C LEU A 432 7.89 -9.33 6.11
N PHE A 433 7.82 -10.64 6.34
CA PHE A 433 6.93 -11.27 7.32
C PHE A 433 7.76 -11.59 8.56
N TYR A 434 7.66 -10.77 9.61
CA TYR A 434 8.44 -10.98 10.83
C TYR A 434 7.90 -12.11 11.71
N LYS A 435 6.60 -12.39 11.60
CA LYS A 435 5.89 -13.46 12.30
C LYS A 435 5.28 -14.46 11.32
N LYS A 436 4.64 -15.49 11.86
CA LYS A 436 3.94 -16.53 11.09
C LYS A 436 2.97 -15.94 10.05
N VAL A 437 3.01 -16.49 8.83
CA VAL A 437 2.01 -16.26 7.78
C VAL A 437 1.37 -17.57 7.33
N ILE A 438 0.05 -17.55 7.17
CA ILE A 438 -0.78 -18.72 6.89
C ILE A 438 -1.48 -18.55 5.53
N PHE A 439 -1.05 -19.36 4.56
CA PHE A 439 -1.62 -19.55 3.24
C PHE A 439 -2.14 -20.99 3.05
N GLU A 440 -2.92 -21.52 3.99
CA GLU A 440 -3.40 -22.91 3.94
C GLU A 440 -4.70 -23.05 3.13
N ASN A 441 -4.79 -24.10 2.32
CA ASN A 441 -5.94 -24.43 1.45
C ASN A 441 -6.27 -23.36 0.39
N ILE A 442 -5.30 -22.53 0.02
CA ILE A 442 -5.49 -21.42 -0.91
C ILE A 442 -5.29 -21.87 -2.35
N THR A 443 -6.11 -21.34 -3.26
CA THR A 443 -5.88 -21.46 -4.71
C THR A 443 -5.35 -20.14 -5.26
N PHE A 444 -4.18 -20.20 -5.90
CA PHE A 444 -3.61 -19.13 -6.69
C PHE A 444 -3.81 -19.43 -8.17
N GLN A 445 -4.69 -18.67 -8.82
CA GLN A 445 -5.08 -18.89 -10.22
C GLN A 445 -4.01 -18.48 -11.23
N LYS A 446 -3.22 -17.45 -10.90
CA LYS A 446 -2.15 -16.90 -11.75
C LYS A 446 -0.79 -16.95 -11.04
N GLU A 447 0.18 -16.26 -11.64
CA GLU A 447 1.56 -16.16 -11.17
C GLU A 447 1.66 -15.55 -9.76
N VAL A 448 2.55 -16.14 -8.93
CA VAL A 448 2.83 -15.68 -7.58
C VAL A 448 4.32 -15.42 -7.37
N LEU A 449 4.68 -14.23 -6.91
CA LEU A 449 6.07 -13.79 -6.74
C LEU A 449 6.40 -13.56 -5.27
N PHE A 450 7.29 -14.36 -4.70
CA PHE A 450 7.89 -14.22 -3.38
C PHE A 450 9.40 -13.90 -3.44
N ARG A 451 9.89 -13.35 -4.56
CA ARG A 451 11.33 -13.07 -4.73
C ARG A 451 11.89 -12.20 -3.61
N ASN A 452 13.02 -12.59 -3.05
CA ASN A 452 13.70 -11.87 -1.97
C ASN A 452 12.75 -11.53 -0.79
N THR A 453 11.78 -12.40 -0.52
CA THR A 453 10.89 -12.28 0.64
C THR A 453 11.60 -12.81 1.89
N TYR A 454 11.33 -12.18 3.03
CA TYR A 454 11.80 -12.63 4.33
C TYR A 454 10.63 -13.24 5.13
N PHE A 455 10.78 -14.47 5.58
CA PHE A 455 9.91 -15.16 6.53
C PHE A 455 10.68 -15.38 7.84
N GLY A 456 10.36 -14.60 8.87
CA GLY A 456 11.05 -14.60 10.17
C GLY A 456 10.66 -15.77 11.09
N GLU A 457 9.51 -16.39 10.83
CA GLU A 457 9.02 -17.58 11.54
C GLU A 457 8.52 -18.62 10.53
N GLU A 458 7.83 -19.67 11.01
CA GLU A 458 7.19 -20.66 10.15
C GLU A 458 6.18 -20.03 9.19
N SER A 459 6.20 -20.45 7.93
CA SER A 459 5.24 -20.02 6.91
C SER A 459 4.60 -21.22 6.24
N SER A 460 3.27 -21.26 6.24
CA SER A 460 2.50 -22.44 5.81
C SER A 460 1.74 -22.19 4.52
N PHE A 461 1.95 -23.06 3.53
CA PHE A 461 1.24 -23.15 2.26
C PHE A 461 0.53 -24.50 2.13
N ARG A 462 0.23 -25.15 3.25
CA ARG A 462 -0.28 -26.51 3.27
C ARG A 462 -1.58 -26.65 2.48
N SER A 463 -1.68 -27.72 1.69
CA SER A 463 -2.87 -28.08 0.91
C SER A 463 -3.31 -26.99 -0.09
N SER A 464 -2.41 -26.07 -0.44
CA SER A 464 -2.66 -25.02 -1.42
C SER A 464 -2.38 -25.47 -2.85
N GLN A 465 -2.88 -24.72 -3.83
CA GLN A 465 -2.73 -25.02 -5.25
C GLN A 465 -2.22 -23.79 -5.99
N PHE A 466 -1.13 -23.97 -6.74
CA PHE A 466 -0.56 -22.96 -7.63
C PHE A 466 -0.83 -23.36 -9.08
N LEU A 467 -1.83 -22.72 -9.70
CA LEU A 467 -2.18 -22.97 -11.11
C LEU A 467 -1.23 -22.24 -12.08
N GLY A 468 -0.68 -21.10 -11.64
CA GLY A 468 0.40 -20.37 -12.30
C GLY A 468 1.79 -20.72 -11.77
N GLU A 469 2.82 -20.07 -12.32
CA GLU A 469 4.19 -20.19 -11.82
C GLU A 469 4.34 -19.53 -10.46
N VAL A 470 5.21 -20.09 -9.61
CA VAL A 470 5.53 -19.54 -8.30
C VAL A 470 7.03 -19.35 -8.15
N ASN A 471 7.43 -18.17 -7.67
CA ASN A 471 8.83 -17.80 -7.60
C ASN A 471 9.25 -17.37 -6.18
N PHE A 472 9.98 -18.24 -5.50
CA PHE A 472 10.64 -18.04 -4.20
C PHE A 472 12.15 -17.74 -4.32
N GLU A 473 12.63 -17.30 -5.48
CA GLU A 473 14.04 -16.99 -5.70
C GLU A 473 14.58 -16.03 -4.63
N ALA A 474 15.74 -16.37 -4.05
CA ALA A 474 16.40 -15.60 -2.99
C ALA A 474 15.54 -15.34 -1.73
N THR A 475 14.48 -16.13 -1.50
CA THR A 475 13.69 -16.05 -0.27
C THR A 475 14.54 -16.46 0.93
N TYR A 476 14.40 -15.75 2.05
CA TYR A 476 14.96 -16.16 3.33
C TYR A 476 13.84 -16.67 4.24
N CYS A 477 13.98 -17.88 4.77
CA CYS A 477 13.10 -18.42 5.81
C CYS A 477 13.94 -18.84 7.02
N ALA A 478 13.69 -18.18 8.16
CA ALA A 478 14.43 -18.42 9.39
C ALA A 478 14.13 -19.80 10.01
N MET A 479 12.97 -20.38 9.69
CA MET A 479 12.46 -21.62 10.27
C MET A 479 11.98 -22.60 9.17
N GLU A 480 10.72 -23.01 9.21
CA GLU A 480 10.14 -23.97 8.27
C GLU A 480 9.28 -23.26 7.22
N LEU A 481 9.47 -23.67 5.96
CA LEU A 481 8.62 -23.34 4.84
C LEU A 481 7.81 -24.58 4.45
N ASN A 482 6.52 -24.57 4.76
CA ASN A 482 5.68 -25.76 4.75
C ASN A 482 4.77 -25.83 3.52
N PHE A 483 5.06 -26.75 2.61
CA PHE A 483 4.30 -27.06 1.38
C PHE A 483 3.69 -28.47 1.41
N ARG A 484 3.32 -28.94 2.59
CA ARG A 484 2.69 -30.25 2.73
C ARG A 484 1.41 -30.33 1.89
N ASP A 485 1.25 -31.40 1.12
CA ASP A 485 0.08 -31.67 0.27
C ASP A 485 -0.22 -30.56 -0.75
N VAL A 486 0.79 -29.75 -1.14
CA VAL A 486 0.63 -28.66 -2.11
C VAL A 486 0.65 -29.19 -3.55
N ILE A 487 -0.02 -28.51 -4.47
CA ILE A 487 0.03 -28.85 -5.90
C ILE A 487 0.63 -27.69 -6.68
N PHE A 488 1.79 -27.91 -7.32
CA PHE A 488 2.37 -26.99 -8.28
C PHE A 488 2.04 -27.46 -9.69
N HIS A 489 1.07 -26.81 -10.34
CA HIS A 489 0.70 -27.15 -11.73
C HIS A 489 1.73 -26.67 -12.76
N ARG A 490 2.47 -25.62 -12.40
CA ARG A 490 3.53 -25.00 -13.21
C ARG A 490 4.84 -24.97 -12.41
N TYR A 491 5.81 -24.20 -12.90
CA TYR A 491 7.14 -24.13 -12.31
C TYR A 491 7.12 -23.58 -10.88
N ALA A 492 7.85 -24.23 -9.97
CA ALA A 492 8.17 -23.71 -8.64
C ALA A 492 9.68 -23.43 -8.52
N ASN A 493 10.04 -22.15 -8.36
CA ASN A 493 11.44 -21.71 -8.29
C ASN A 493 11.85 -21.43 -6.83
N PHE A 494 12.83 -22.15 -6.29
CA PHE A 494 13.48 -21.88 -4.99
C PHE A 494 14.98 -21.54 -5.14
N ASP A 495 15.40 -21.10 -6.33
CA ASP A 495 16.81 -20.81 -6.59
C ASP A 495 17.35 -19.76 -5.62
N ARG A 496 18.54 -20.00 -5.08
CA ARG A 496 19.22 -19.12 -4.11
C ARG A 496 18.41 -18.86 -2.82
N ALA A 497 17.36 -19.61 -2.56
CA ALA A 497 16.61 -19.50 -1.31
C ALA A 497 17.50 -19.93 -0.14
N ASN A 498 17.34 -19.29 1.00
CA ASN A 498 18.01 -19.63 2.24
C ASN A 498 16.96 -20.06 3.27
N ILE A 499 16.92 -21.35 3.61
CA ILE A 499 15.92 -21.97 4.48
C ILE A 499 16.66 -22.71 5.60
N ASN A 500 16.80 -22.04 6.75
CA ASN A 500 17.70 -22.48 7.84
C ASN A 500 17.24 -23.71 8.62
N ARG A 501 16.04 -24.26 8.41
CA ARG A 501 15.60 -25.47 9.13
C ARG A 501 15.04 -26.51 8.21
N ARG A 502 13.95 -26.19 7.52
CA ARG A 502 13.21 -27.20 6.78
C ARG A 502 12.41 -26.64 5.62
N LEU A 503 12.60 -27.22 4.45
CA LEU A 503 11.65 -27.12 3.33
C LEU A 503 10.81 -28.40 3.32
N ASN A 504 9.52 -28.30 3.63
CA ASN A 504 8.65 -29.46 3.76
C ASN A 504 7.75 -29.64 2.54
N LEU A 505 8.04 -30.63 1.70
CA LEU A 505 7.33 -30.98 0.46
C LEU A 505 6.57 -32.32 0.60
N THR A 506 6.29 -32.77 1.82
CA THR A 506 5.60 -34.05 2.05
C THR A 506 4.26 -34.08 1.31
N GLY A 507 4.05 -35.04 0.41
CA GLY A 507 2.80 -35.16 -0.35
C GLY A 507 2.58 -34.09 -1.44
N ALA A 508 3.54 -33.20 -1.66
CA ALA A 508 3.50 -32.23 -2.76
C ALA A 508 3.51 -32.90 -4.14
N VAL A 509 2.74 -32.34 -5.08
CA VAL A 509 2.67 -32.78 -6.48
C VAL A 509 3.34 -31.73 -7.37
N LEU A 510 4.37 -32.13 -8.12
CA LEU A 510 5.28 -31.24 -8.86
C LEU A 510 5.09 -31.31 -10.39
N LEU A 511 3.90 -30.99 -10.91
CA LEU A 511 3.57 -31.19 -12.34
C LEU A 511 4.44 -30.36 -13.30
N GLY A 512 4.77 -29.11 -12.90
CA GLY A 512 5.53 -28.19 -13.74
C GLY A 512 7.03 -28.11 -13.42
N GLY A 513 7.51 -28.96 -12.52
CA GLY A 513 8.89 -29.00 -12.06
C GLY A 513 9.22 -28.05 -10.93
N ILE A 514 10.28 -28.38 -10.19
CA ILE A 514 10.84 -27.57 -9.11
C ILE A 514 12.33 -27.30 -9.38
N SER A 515 12.84 -26.20 -8.83
CA SER A 515 14.27 -25.90 -8.78
C SER A 515 14.66 -25.41 -7.40
N PHE A 516 15.86 -25.75 -6.94
CA PHE A 516 16.48 -25.20 -5.74
C PHE A 516 17.99 -24.99 -5.98
N PHE A 517 18.34 -24.55 -7.18
CA PHE A 517 19.71 -24.28 -7.58
C PHE A 517 20.33 -23.17 -6.71
N HIS A 518 21.51 -23.42 -6.13
CA HIS A 518 22.16 -22.54 -5.15
C HIS A 518 21.34 -22.24 -3.89
N ALA A 519 20.28 -23.00 -3.61
CA ALA A 519 19.58 -22.86 -2.35
C ALA A 519 20.45 -23.39 -1.20
N ILE A 520 20.42 -22.69 -0.07
CA ILE A 520 21.01 -23.13 1.19
C ILE A 520 19.84 -23.62 2.04
N ILE A 521 19.70 -24.94 2.16
CA ILE A 521 18.58 -25.57 2.86
C ILE A 521 19.14 -26.65 3.79
N ASP A 522 18.85 -26.55 5.08
CA ASP A 522 19.31 -27.53 6.07
C ASP A 522 18.77 -28.93 5.77
N VAL A 523 17.45 -29.05 5.59
CA VAL A 523 16.78 -30.31 5.23
C VAL A 523 15.62 -30.06 4.27
N VAL A 524 15.65 -30.75 3.13
CA VAL A 524 14.48 -30.92 2.25
C VAL A 524 13.74 -32.20 2.62
N VAL A 525 12.49 -32.06 3.07
CA VAL A 525 11.60 -33.20 3.35
C VAL A 525 10.76 -33.49 2.11
N VAL A 526 11.21 -34.42 1.31
CA VAL A 526 10.56 -34.91 0.08
C VAL A 526 10.77 -36.42 -0.05
N GLU A 527 9.87 -37.10 -0.77
CA GLU A 527 10.02 -38.51 -1.15
C GLU A 527 10.64 -38.64 -2.55
N ARG A 528 11.36 -39.74 -2.81
CA ARG A 528 12.06 -39.93 -4.09
C ARG A 528 11.08 -39.90 -5.27
N GLU A 529 9.94 -40.55 -5.12
CA GLU A 529 8.89 -40.65 -6.14
C GLU A 529 8.32 -39.28 -6.50
N GLN A 530 8.38 -38.31 -5.59
CA GLN A 530 7.90 -36.95 -5.83
C GLN A 530 8.92 -36.12 -6.63
N ILE A 531 10.22 -36.38 -6.49
CA ILE A 531 11.27 -35.51 -7.02
C ILE A 531 12.02 -36.09 -8.22
N GLU A 532 12.07 -37.42 -8.36
CA GLU A 532 12.76 -38.09 -9.47
C GLU A 532 12.15 -37.69 -10.83
N GLY A 533 12.95 -36.99 -11.65
CA GLY A 533 12.50 -36.49 -12.95
C GLY A 533 11.74 -35.16 -12.92
N ASN A 534 11.49 -34.60 -11.73
CA ASN A 534 10.76 -33.34 -11.55
C ASN A 534 11.66 -32.14 -11.24
N LEU A 535 12.99 -32.32 -11.20
CA LEU A 535 13.93 -31.21 -11.23
C LEU A 535 13.93 -30.58 -12.63
N ILE A 536 13.67 -29.27 -12.71
CA ILE A 536 13.44 -28.60 -14.00
C ILE A 536 14.65 -28.70 -14.93
N TYR A 537 15.86 -28.62 -14.38
CA TYR A 537 17.09 -28.62 -15.16
C TYR A 537 17.53 -30.01 -15.63
N GLU A 538 16.83 -31.09 -15.25
CA GLU A 538 17.12 -32.44 -15.79
C GLU A 538 16.80 -32.56 -17.28
N GLY A 539 15.89 -31.72 -17.78
CA GLY A 539 15.37 -31.80 -19.14
C GLY A 539 14.47 -33.01 -19.38
N LYS A 540 13.85 -33.55 -18.32
CA LYS A 540 12.87 -34.66 -18.42
C LYS A 540 11.40 -34.18 -18.39
N ILE A 541 11.18 -32.91 -18.08
CA ILE A 541 9.85 -32.32 -18.01
C ILE A 541 9.43 -31.92 -19.42
N ALA A 542 8.28 -32.44 -19.86
CA ALA A 542 7.75 -32.20 -21.18
C ALA A 542 7.56 -30.70 -21.48
N GLY A 543 8.08 -30.23 -22.62
CA GLY A 543 8.02 -28.84 -23.05
C GLY A 543 8.99 -27.89 -22.35
N LYS A 544 9.96 -28.43 -21.59
CA LYS A 544 11.02 -27.70 -20.88
C LYS A 544 12.40 -28.32 -21.09
N GLU A 545 12.56 -29.14 -22.12
CA GLU A 545 13.78 -29.89 -22.41
C GLU A 545 14.98 -28.95 -22.67
N GLU A 546 14.71 -27.77 -23.22
CA GLU A 546 15.68 -26.70 -23.48
C GLU A 546 16.35 -26.12 -22.21
N LEU A 547 15.71 -26.27 -21.05
CA LEU A 547 16.27 -25.82 -19.77
C LEU A 547 17.34 -26.77 -19.23
N GLN A 548 17.62 -27.90 -19.91
CA GLN A 548 18.56 -28.90 -19.42
C GLN A 548 19.94 -28.31 -19.09
N ASN A 549 20.32 -28.41 -17.82
CA ASN A 549 21.61 -27.94 -17.34
C ASN A 549 22.21 -28.89 -16.30
N PHE A 550 23.16 -29.72 -16.74
CA PHE A 550 23.79 -30.74 -15.88
C PHE A 550 24.54 -30.16 -14.69
N PHE A 551 25.05 -28.93 -14.78
CA PHE A 551 25.73 -28.28 -13.66
C PHE A 551 24.74 -27.90 -12.56
N LYS A 552 23.61 -27.26 -12.93
CA LYS A 552 22.57 -26.88 -11.97
C LYS A 552 22.00 -28.12 -11.26
N VAL A 553 21.63 -29.14 -12.05
CA VAL A 553 21.08 -30.40 -11.53
C VAL A 553 22.02 -31.13 -10.58
N LYS A 554 23.34 -31.11 -10.86
CA LYS A 554 24.34 -31.71 -9.98
C LYS A 554 24.24 -31.11 -8.57
N GLU A 555 24.19 -29.79 -8.46
CA GLU A 555 24.12 -29.13 -7.15
C GLU A 555 22.81 -29.41 -6.42
N GLU A 556 21.70 -29.51 -7.16
CA GLU A 556 20.41 -29.92 -6.59
C GLU A 556 20.46 -31.36 -6.02
N TYR A 557 21.04 -32.32 -6.76
CA TYR A 557 21.22 -33.67 -6.22
C TYR A 557 22.14 -33.73 -5.01
N LEU A 558 23.11 -32.80 -4.88
CA LEU A 558 23.94 -32.71 -3.69
C LEU A 558 23.11 -32.30 -2.46
N ILE A 559 22.24 -31.29 -2.60
CA ILE A 559 21.30 -30.87 -1.54
C ILE A 559 20.37 -32.02 -1.14
N LEU A 560 19.82 -32.76 -2.13
CA LEU A 560 18.96 -33.92 -1.86
C LEU A 560 19.71 -35.03 -1.13
N LYS A 561 20.93 -35.35 -1.56
CA LYS A 561 21.77 -36.37 -0.92
C LYS A 561 22.00 -36.02 0.56
N GLU A 562 22.41 -34.78 0.85
CA GLU A 562 22.63 -34.33 2.23
C GLU A 562 21.34 -34.36 3.05
N SER A 563 20.21 -33.97 2.46
CA SER A 563 18.89 -34.03 3.10
C SER A 563 18.44 -35.46 3.42
N PHE A 564 18.64 -36.41 2.51
CA PHE A 564 18.30 -37.83 2.75
C PHE A 564 19.20 -38.45 3.81
N GLN A 565 20.50 -38.14 3.79
CA GLN A 565 21.45 -38.60 4.80
C GLN A 565 21.05 -38.13 6.21
N GLN A 566 20.74 -36.84 6.38
CA GLN A 566 20.30 -36.30 7.68
C GLN A 566 19.00 -36.93 8.18
N ARG A 567 18.13 -37.39 7.27
CA ARG A 567 16.86 -38.05 7.59
C ARG A 567 16.99 -39.57 7.78
N GLY A 568 18.18 -40.16 7.64
CA GLY A 568 18.39 -41.61 7.71
C GLY A 568 17.79 -42.39 6.53
N LYS A 569 17.57 -41.74 5.38
CA LYS A 569 17.01 -42.34 4.16
C LYS A 569 18.12 -42.82 3.23
N PHE A 570 18.80 -43.91 3.62
CA PHE A 570 20.04 -44.33 2.96
C PHE A 570 19.86 -44.82 1.52
N GLN A 571 18.71 -45.41 1.15
CA GLN A 571 18.47 -45.85 -0.22
C GLN A 571 18.30 -44.66 -1.18
N GLU A 572 17.62 -43.62 -0.71
CA GLU A 572 17.40 -42.37 -1.43
C GLU A 572 18.67 -41.50 -1.44
N GLU A 573 19.47 -41.51 -0.37
CA GLU A 573 20.82 -40.92 -0.34
C GLU A 573 21.69 -41.54 -1.43
N ASP A 574 21.75 -42.87 -1.51
CA ASP A 574 22.55 -43.58 -2.52
C ASP A 574 22.08 -43.25 -3.95
N TRP A 575 20.76 -43.12 -4.16
CA TRP A 575 20.20 -42.68 -5.44
C TRP A 575 20.61 -41.24 -5.78
N ALA A 576 20.45 -40.30 -4.86
CA ALA A 576 20.80 -38.89 -5.07
C ALA A 576 22.32 -38.73 -5.29
N TYR A 577 23.15 -39.45 -4.52
CA TYR A 577 24.60 -39.50 -4.73
C TYR A 577 24.97 -40.03 -6.13
N TYR A 578 24.32 -41.12 -6.55
CA TYR A 578 24.53 -41.67 -7.89
C TYR A 578 24.20 -40.64 -8.97
N GLN A 579 23.04 -39.99 -8.88
CA GLN A 579 22.64 -38.96 -9.84
C GLN A 579 23.60 -37.76 -9.82
N TYR A 580 24.02 -37.29 -8.65
CA TYR A 580 25.06 -36.26 -8.50
C TYR A 580 26.32 -36.61 -9.31
N ARG A 581 26.84 -37.84 -9.18
CA ARG A 581 28.04 -38.29 -9.92
C ARG A 581 27.82 -38.36 -11.43
N VAL A 582 26.65 -38.85 -11.86
CA VAL A 582 26.28 -38.91 -13.28
C VAL A 582 26.17 -37.51 -13.88
N MET A 583 25.55 -36.57 -13.18
CA MET A 583 25.37 -35.20 -13.66
C MET A 583 26.69 -34.42 -13.65
N ASP A 584 27.55 -34.62 -12.65
CA ASP A 584 28.90 -34.07 -12.61
C ASP A 584 29.73 -34.53 -13.82
N ARG A 585 29.70 -35.83 -14.13
CA ARG A 585 30.37 -36.38 -15.32
C ARG A 585 29.81 -35.76 -16.60
N LYS A 586 28.49 -35.72 -16.78
CA LYS A 586 27.85 -35.14 -17.97
C LYS A 586 28.20 -33.67 -18.16
N SER A 587 28.17 -32.89 -17.07
CA SER A 587 28.57 -31.48 -17.04
C SER A 587 30.02 -31.30 -17.50
N LEU A 588 30.95 -32.08 -16.92
CA LEU A 588 32.37 -32.02 -17.28
C LEU A 588 32.63 -32.45 -18.73
N THR A 589 31.96 -33.50 -19.22
CA THR A 589 32.07 -33.94 -20.63
C THR A 589 31.60 -32.86 -21.58
N ARG A 590 30.45 -32.23 -21.29
CA ARG A 590 29.91 -31.14 -22.12
C ARG A 590 30.86 -29.95 -22.15
N LYS A 591 31.38 -29.53 -20.98
CA LYS A 591 32.37 -28.45 -20.87
C LYS A 591 33.67 -28.76 -21.64
N ALA A 592 34.16 -30.00 -21.57
CA ALA A 592 35.34 -30.44 -22.32
C ALA A 592 35.14 -30.35 -23.84
N TRP A 593 34.01 -30.85 -24.34
CA TRP A 593 33.69 -30.77 -25.77
C TRP A 593 33.51 -29.32 -26.25
N GLN A 594 32.81 -28.47 -25.49
CA GLN A 594 32.68 -27.04 -25.82
C GLN A 594 34.06 -26.35 -25.88
N SER A 595 34.97 -26.70 -24.96
CA SER A 595 36.33 -26.12 -24.92
C SER A 595 37.21 -26.55 -26.10
N LEU A 596 36.99 -27.74 -26.68
CA LEU A 596 37.78 -28.26 -27.81
C LEU A 596 37.39 -27.66 -29.17
N TRP A 597 36.12 -27.28 -29.34
CA TRP A 597 35.57 -26.84 -30.64
C TRP A 597 35.12 -25.39 -30.67
N GLY A 598 35.52 -24.59 -29.68
CA GLY A 598 35.35 -23.13 -29.71
C GLY A 598 33.91 -22.63 -29.81
N LYS A 599 32.90 -23.46 -29.48
CA LYS A 599 31.54 -22.96 -29.29
C LYS A 599 31.52 -22.12 -28.03
N GLU A 600 30.95 -20.91 -28.10
CA GLU A 600 30.74 -20.07 -26.93
C GLU A 600 30.08 -20.90 -25.81
N ILE A 601 30.67 -20.85 -24.62
CA ILE A 601 30.10 -21.46 -23.43
C ILE A 601 28.90 -20.60 -23.02
N THR A 602 27.74 -20.83 -23.65
CA THR A 602 26.52 -20.04 -23.45
C THR A 602 25.86 -20.25 -22.08
N GLU A 603 26.29 -21.24 -21.30
CA GLU A 603 25.55 -21.76 -20.14
C GLU A 603 25.93 -21.17 -18.77
N TRP A 604 26.82 -20.19 -18.69
CA TRP A 604 27.26 -19.62 -17.39
C TRP A 604 26.70 -18.24 -17.05
N LEU A 605 25.65 -17.79 -17.74
CA LEU A 605 24.92 -16.56 -17.39
C LEU A 605 23.41 -16.85 -17.28
N ASP A 606 23.03 -17.40 -16.14
CA ASP A 606 21.74 -17.08 -15.50
C ASP A 606 21.99 -16.30 -14.19
N VAL A 607 23.10 -15.58 -14.14
CA VAL A 607 23.26 -14.46 -13.24
C VAL A 607 22.80 -13.24 -14.04
N GLN A 608 21.53 -12.87 -13.82
CA GLN A 608 20.82 -11.66 -14.30
C GLN A 608 19.76 -11.84 -15.42
N LYS A 609 18.65 -12.51 -15.06
CA LYS A 609 17.30 -11.93 -15.28
C LYS A 609 16.76 -11.22 -14.03
N THR A 610 17.57 -11.03 -12.99
CA THR A 610 17.45 -9.80 -12.19
C THR A 610 17.91 -8.68 -13.10
N VAL A 611 17.03 -7.70 -13.35
CA VAL A 611 17.32 -6.34 -13.83
C VAL A 611 18.84 -6.11 -13.94
N PRO A 612 19.41 -5.91 -15.15
CA PRO A 612 20.85 -5.72 -15.35
C PRO A 612 21.43 -4.89 -14.22
N LEU A 613 22.63 -5.18 -13.73
CA LEU A 613 23.28 -4.32 -12.72
C LEU A 613 23.28 -2.85 -13.19
N GLU A 614 23.26 -2.63 -14.52
CA GLU A 614 23.01 -1.36 -15.20
C GLU A 614 21.60 -0.80 -15.07
N ASP A 615 20.55 -1.60 -14.98
CA ASP A 615 19.17 -1.18 -14.77
C ASP A 615 18.82 -1.07 -13.27
N GLN A 616 19.48 -1.81 -12.38
CA GLN A 616 19.47 -1.54 -10.93
C GLN A 616 20.28 -0.29 -10.61
N LYS A 617 21.43 -0.09 -11.29
CA LYS A 617 22.13 1.20 -11.36
C LYS A 617 21.21 2.25 -11.95
N LYS A 618 20.56 2.09 -13.11
CA LYS A 618 19.68 3.12 -13.66
C LYS A 618 18.47 3.40 -12.79
N ALA A 619 17.89 2.44 -12.08
CA ALA A 619 16.76 2.68 -11.18
C ALA A 619 17.22 3.39 -9.90
N LEU A 620 18.35 2.97 -9.33
CA LEU A 620 18.97 3.59 -8.16
C LEU A 620 19.53 4.98 -8.52
N ASP A 621 20.26 5.11 -9.62
CA ASP A 621 20.78 6.33 -10.24
C ASP A 621 19.65 7.21 -10.77
N SER A 622 18.50 6.70 -11.22
CA SER A 622 17.34 7.53 -11.61
C SER A 622 16.61 8.05 -10.39
N ASP A 623 16.44 7.24 -9.34
CA ASP A 623 15.87 7.70 -8.07
C ASP A 623 16.82 8.69 -7.38
N LEU A 624 18.14 8.43 -7.41
CA LEU A 624 19.17 9.33 -6.90
C LEU A 624 19.30 10.60 -7.76
N ALA A 625 19.25 10.50 -9.09
CA ALA A 625 19.31 11.65 -10.00
C ALA A 625 18.02 12.48 -9.96
N ALA A 626 16.85 11.88 -9.75
CA ALA A 626 15.59 12.59 -9.55
C ALA A 626 15.59 13.38 -8.22
N GLN A 627 16.12 12.81 -7.14
CA GLN A 627 16.31 13.52 -5.87
C GLN A 627 17.37 14.63 -5.95
N LYS A 628 18.47 14.39 -6.67
CA LYS A 628 19.53 15.37 -6.94
C LYS A 628 19.04 16.52 -7.81
N SER A 629 18.37 16.23 -8.94
CA SER A 629 17.77 17.22 -9.83
C SER A 629 16.73 18.09 -9.11
N GLY A 630 15.92 17.48 -8.24
CA GLY A 630 14.94 18.22 -7.44
C GLY A 630 15.59 19.18 -6.43
N SER A 631 16.71 18.77 -5.81
CA SER A 631 17.43 19.59 -4.83
C SER A 631 18.27 20.69 -5.49
N GLU A 632 18.94 20.41 -6.61
CA GLU A 632 19.68 21.39 -7.40
C GLU A 632 18.76 22.46 -8.01
N LYS A 633 17.58 22.07 -8.52
CA LYS A 633 16.56 23.03 -8.98
C LYS A 633 16.02 23.92 -7.86
N ARG A 634 15.87 23.38 -6.65
CA ARG A 634 15.44 24.17 -5.47
C ARG A 634 16.52 25.16 -5.03
N ILE A 635 17.78 24.75 -5.07
CA ILE A 635 18.94 25.61 -4.79
C ILE A 635 19.00 26.74 -5.82
N GLN A 636 18.95 26.45 -7.12
CA GLN A 636 18.95 27.48 -8.18
C GLN A 636 17.79 28.45 -8.02
N LYS A 637 16.57 27.95 -7.76
CA LYS A 637 15.40 28.79 -7.53
C LYS A 637 15.57 29.70 -6.31
N LEU A 638 16.13 29.19 -5.22
CA LEU A 638 16.40 30.00 -4.02
C LEU A 638 17.48 31.04 -4.27
N GLU A 639 18.53 30.71 -5.03
CA GLU A 639 19.58 31.65 -5.42
C GLU A 639 19.04 32.78 -6.30
N GLU A 640 18.17 32.46 -7.26
CA GLU A 640 17.47 33.45 -8.09
C GLU A 640 16.55 34.35 -7.26
N GLU A 641 15.78 33.78 -6.32
CA GLU A 641 14.91 34.54 -5.42
C GLU A 641 15.70 35.41 -4.42
N ILE A 642 16.85 34.95 -3.95
CA ILE A 642 17.75 35.77 -3.12
C ILE A 642 18.30 36.93 -3.96
N LYS A 643 18.74 36.65 -5.18
CA LYS A 643 19.27 37.66 -6.09
C LYS A 643 18.22 38.72 -6.45
N SER A 644 16.97 38.33 -6.70
CA SER A 644 15.89 39.28 -6.97
C SER A 644 15.59 40.15 -5.74
N LEU A 645 15.59 39.57 -4.54
CA LEU A 645 15.40 40.32 -3.29
C LEU A 645 16.57 41.26 -2.99
N GLU A 646 17.80 40.87 -3.31
CA GLU A 646 18.99 41.73 -3.21
C GLU A 646 18.96 42.89 -4.24
N GLU A 647 18.47 42.64 -5.45
CA GLU A 647 18.22 43.67 -6.46
C GLU A 647 17.12 44.64 -6.03
N ASP A 648 16.01 44.15 -5.46
CA ASP A 648 14.94 44.99 -4.91
C ASP A 648 15.45 45.82 -3.71
N LEU A 649 16.28 45.24 -2.85
CA LEU A 649 16.95 45.97 -1.77
C LEU A 649 17.84 47.08 -2.34
N ASN A 650 18.64 46.81 -3.38
CA ASN A 650 19.50 47.81 -4.03
C ASN A 650 18.71 48.91 -4.75
N LYS A 651 17.55 48.60 -5.35
CA LYS A 651 16.65 49.62 -5.92
C LYS A 651 16.10 50.56 -4.86
N THR A 652 15.83 50.07 -3.64
CA THR A 652 15.46 50.95 -2.52
C THR A 652 16.61 51.84 -2.03
N PHE A 653 17.87 51.57 -2.40
CA PHE A 653 19.02 52.44 -2.14
C PHE A 653 19.24 53.50 -3.25
N LEU A 654 18.84 53.20 -4.50
CA LEU A 654 19.01 54.10 -5.65
C LEU A 654 17.88 55.12 -5.84
N GLY A 655 16.76 54.96 -5.13
CA GLY A 655 15.60 55.87 -5.19
C GLY A 655 15.80 57.24 -4.54
N ASP A 656 16.99 57.57 -4.06
CA ASP A 656 17.25 58.76 -3.22
C ASP A 656 18.09 59.85 -3.92
N SER A 657 18.21 59.81 -5.24
CA SER A 657 18.94 60.86 -5.98
C SER A 657 18.16 61.34 -7.20
N GLY A 658 17.30 62.36 -7.01
CA GLY A 658 16.68 63.08 -8.13
C GLY A 658 15.56 64.06 -7.76
N LYS A 659 15.95 65.28 -7.36
CA LYS A 659 15.33 66.62 -7.54
C LYS A 659 13.79 66.78 -7.47
N GLU A 660 13.31 67.70 -6.61
CA GLU A 660 12.93 69.08 -7.01
C GLU A 660 12.61 69.97 -5.79
N GLU A 661 12.86 71.27 -5.97
CA GLU A 661 12.75 72.37 -5.00
C GLU A 661 11.30 72.85 -4.81
N GLY A 662 10.94 73.32 -3.60
CA GLY A 662 9.91 74.36 -3.42
C GLY A 662 8.94 74.22 -2.23
N ASN A 663 9.26 74.92 -1.13
CA ASN A 663 8.41 75.50 -0.07
C ASN A 663 7.19 74.72 0.48
N ASP A 664 7.31 74.13 1.70
CA ASP A 664 6.50 74.47 2.90
C ASP A 664 6.97 73.66 4.15
N GLU A 665 7.77 74.29 5.02
CA GLU A 665 8.65 73.64 6.03
C GLU A 665 7.99 72.97 7.26
N ALA A 666 6.66 72.85 7.36
CA ALA A 666 6.01 72.25 8.54
C ALA A 666 5.22 70.96 8.25
N GLN A 667 4.80 70.69 7.01
CA GLN A 667 4.09 69.47 6.64
C GLN A 667 4.98 68.44 5.92
N GLU A 668 6.12 68.84 5.36
CA GLU A 668 7.07 67.92 4.71
C GLU A 668 7.88 67.09 5.71
N LYS A 669 8.36 67.66 6.82
CA LYS A 669 9.14 66.93 7.83
C LYS A 669 8.40 65.73 8.44
N GLN A 670 7.08 65.83 8.60
CA GLN A 670 6.26 64.72 9.14
C GLN A 670 5.93 63.66 8.07
N LYS A 671 5.81 64.04 6.79
CA LYS A 671 5.63 63.09 5.67
C LYS A 671 6.93 62.38 5.29
N GLU A 672 8.07 63.07 5.34
CA GLU A 672 9.40 62.49 5.12
C GLU A 672 9.78 61.51 6.22
N GLN A 673 9.45 61.80 7.48
CA GLN A 673 9.77 60.91 8.60
C GLN A 673 8.90 59.64 8.62
N ILE A 674 7.61 59.74 8.27
CA ILE A 674 6.71 58.58 8.08
C ILE A 674 7.08 57.76 6.83
N SER A 675 7.56 58.42 5.76
CA SER A 675 8.10 57.80 4.55
C SER A 675 9.39 57.03 4.85
N SER A 676 10.32 57.64 5.59
CA SER A 676 11.57 57.05 6.05
C SER A 676 11.34 55.83 6.94
N ASP A 677 10.45 55.92 7.94
CA ASP A 677 10.12 54.79 8.82
C ASP A 677 9.47 53.62 8.06
N ARG A 678 8.62 53.90 7.07
CA ARG A 678 8.03 52.85 6.21
C ARG A 678 9.08 52.20 5.32
N LEU A 679 9.99 52.98 4.74
CA LEU A 679 11.11 52.48 3.93
C LEU A 679 12.09 51.65 4.77
N GLU A 680 12.38 52.06 6.00
CA GLU A 680 13.26 51.35 6.91
C GLU A 680 12.62 50.05 7.44
N LYS A 681 11.31 50.06 7.71
CA LYS A 681 10.53 48.86 8.04
C LYS A 681 10.42 47.90 6.84
N HIS A 682 10.35 48.43 5.62
CA HIS A 682 10.37 47.62 4.41
C HIS A 682 11.74 47.00 4.13
N ARG A 683 12.83 47.77 4.30
CA ARG A 683 14.22 47.31 4.18
C ARG A 683 14.55 46.23 5.21
N SER A 684 14.13 46.40 6.47
CA SER A 684 14.33 45.39 7.52
C SER A 684 13.58 44.10 7.23
N LEU A 685 12.35 44.18 6.69
CA LEU A 685 11.58 43.01 6.26
C LEU A 685 12.24 42.28 5.08
N ILE A 686 12.77 43.00 4.08
CA ILE A 686 13.50 42.40 2.95
C ILE A 686 14.79 41.73 3.43
N LYS A 687 15.57 42.39 4.29
CA LYS A 687 16.79 41.80 4.90
C LYS A 687 16.48 40.52 5.68
N TYR A 688 15.39 40.52 6.46
CA TYR A 688 14.94 39.34 7.19
C TYR A 688 14.56 38.19 6.24
N ARG A 689 13.86 38.48 5.14
CA ARG A 689 13.50 37.47 4.12
C ARG A 689 14.73 36.91 3.40
N ILE A 690 15.73 37.74 3.11
CA ILE A 690 17.02 37.31 2.56
C ILE A 690 17.72 36.37 3.54
N GLN A 691 17.76 36.73 4.83
CA GLN A 691 18.39 35.91 5.87
C GLN A 691 17.74 34.53 5.99
N GLN A 692 16.41 34.45 6.08
CA GLN A 692 15.69 33.18 6.13
C GLN A 692 15.95 32.30 4.90
N LYS A 693 16.04 32.90 3.71
CA LYS A 693 16.33 32.16 2.47
C LYS A 693 17.79 31.70 2.40
N LYS A 694 18.75 32.49 2.91
CA LYS A 694 20.17 32.09 3.02
C LYS A 694 20.36 30.92 3.98
N GLU A 695 19.68 30.93 5.12
CA GLU A 695 19.69 29.80 6.06
C GLU A 695 19.09 28.53 5.44
N ALA A 696 17.97 28.65 4.73
CA ALA A 696 17.37 27.53 4.00
C ALA A 696 18.30 27.01 2.87
N LEU A 697 19.02 27.90 2.19
CA LEU A 697 20.01 27.55 1.17
C LEU A 697 21.19 26.77 1.78
N GLU A 698 21.71 27.21 2.92
CA GLU A 698 22.83 26.56 3.62
C GLU A 698 22.47 25.14 4.10
N VAL A 699 21.25 24.95 4.62
CA VAL A 699 20.73 23.62 4.99
C VAL A 699 20.69 22.70 3.78
N LEU A 700 20.13 23.16 2.65
CA LEU A 700 20.04 22.37 1.42
C LEU A 700 21.43 22.07 0.82
N GLN A 701 22.37 23.02 0.87
CA GLN A 701 23.76 22.80 0.43
C GLN A 701 24.47 21.78 1.32
N THR A 702 24.22 21.79 2.64
CA THR A 702 24.79 20.83 3.59
C THR A 702 24.23 19.42 3.36
N GLU A 703 22.93 19.31 3.09
CA GLU A 703 22.29 18.05 2.70
C GLU A 703 22.87 17.51 1.38
N LEU A 704 23.03 18.37 0.36
CA LEU A 704 23.65 18.02 -0.91
C LEU A 704 25.10 17.53 -0.72
N ALA A 705 25.88 18.15 0.16
CA ALA A 705 27.26 17.76 0.45
C ALA A 705 27.34 16.40 1.17
N LYS A 706 26.49 16.16 2.17
CA LYS A 706 26.36 14.85 2.83
C LYS A 706 25.97 13.77 1.83
N TRP A 707 25.08 14.10 0.89
CA TRP A 707 24.62 13.20 -0.14
C TRP A 707 25.73 12.85 -1.15
N LYS A 708 26.48 13.85 -1.66
CA LYS A 708 27.66 13.64 -2.54
C LYS A 708 28.72 12.76 -1.87
N LYS A 709 28.91 12.89 -0.55
CA LYS A 709 29.82 12.03 0.21
C LYS A 709 29.32 10.57 0.26
N LYS A 710 28.02 10.36 0.45
CA LYS A 710 27.38 9.03 0.45
C LYS A 710 27.45 8.37 -0.94
N GLU A 711 27.20 9.12 -2.00
CA GLU A 711 27.34 8.70 -3.42
C GLU A 711 28.76 8.18 -3.70
N LYS A 712 29.79 8.93 -3.28
CA LYS A 712 31.20 8.54 -3.46
C LYS A 712 31.58 7.26 -2.71
N ILE A 713 31.04 7.07 -1.50
CA ILE A 713 31.25 5.85 -0.71
C ILE A 713 30.56 4.66 -1.38
N LEU A 714 29.30 4.82 -1.81
CA LEU A 714 28.52 3.77 -2.47
C LEU A 714 29.18 3.32 -3.78
N ALA A 715 29.65 4.28 -4.60
CA ALA A 715 30.41 4.01 -5.82
C ALA A 715 31.72 3.26 -5.54
N GLY A 716 32.39 3.58 -4.43
CA GLY A 716 33.60 2.88 -3.97
C GLY A 716 33.35 1.45 -3.50
N VAL A 717 32.21 1.18 -2.87
CA VAL A 717 31.80 -0.18 -2.44
C VAL A 717 31.38 -1.01 -3.65
N LEU A 718 30.54 -0.46 -4.53
CA LEU A 718 30.08 -1.11 -5.75
C LEU A 718 31.24 -1.47 -6.68
N SER A 719 32.21 -0.58 -6.86
CA SER A 719 33.40 -0.87 -7.68
C SER A 719 34.28 -1.97 -7.09
N ARG A 720 34.42 -2.05 -5.76
CA ARG A 720 35.16 -3.14 -5.09
C ARG A 720 34.43 -4.48 -5.17
N GLU A 721 33.10 -4.48 -5.04
CA GLU A 721 32.28 -5.69 -5.21
C GLU A 721 32.27 -6.15 -6.67
N GLU A 722 32.16 -5.23 -7.63
CA GLU A 722 32.30 -5.52 -9.06
C GLU A 722 33.67 -6.13 -9.38
N LEU A 723 34.76 -5.65 -8.76
CA LEU A 723 36.10 -6.18 -8.97
C LEU A 723 36.25 -7.60 -8.39
N LYS A 724 35.75 -7.83 -7.17
CA LYS A 724 35.72 -9.16 -6.55
C LYS A 724 34.86 -10.16 -7.32
N LEU A 725 33.68 -9.74 -7.79
CA LEU A 725 32.79 -10.56 -8.62
C LEU A 725 33.41 -10.85 -9.99
N LYS A 726 34.08 -9.86 -10.61
CA LYS A 726 34.84 -10.08 -11.86
C LYS A 726 35.99 -11.06 -11.66
N GLU A 727 36.74 -10.99 -10.56
CA GLU A 727 37.82 -11.94 -10.28
C GLU A 727 37.31 -13.36 -9.96
N LEU A 728 36.23 -13.49 -9.18
CA LEU A 728 35.56 -14.76 -8.91
C LEU A 728 34.99 -15.39 -10.19
N HIS A 729 34.34 -14.59 -11.05
CA HIS A 729 33.90 -15.02 -12.38
C HIS A 729 35.08 -15.47 -13.24
N LYS A 730 36.20 -14.74 -13.24
CA LYS A 730 37.40 -15.09 -14.02
C LYS A 730 38.05 -16.41 -13.58
N LEU A 731 37.85 -16.83 -12.34
CA LEU A 731 38.31 -18.13 -11.80
C LEU A 731 37.35 -19.28 -12.13
N GLN A 732 36.03 -19.06 -12.08
CA GLN A 732 35.03 -20.09 -12.44
C GLN A 732 34.84 -20.28 -13.97
N GLN A 733 35.09 -19.24 -14.78
CA GLN A 733 34.81 -19.21 -16.23
C GLN A 733 35.96 -19.71 -17.12
N ARG A 734 37.09 -20.18 -16.60
CA ARG A 734 38.17 -20.65 -17.50
C ARG A 734 37.69 -21.87 -18.33
N PRO A 735 37.65 -21.76 -19.68
CA PRO A 735 37.51 -22.95 -20.51
C PRO A 735 38.70 -23.86 -20.22
N PHE A 736 38.49 -25.17 -20.37
CA PHE A 736 39.62 -26.09 -20.23
C PHE A 736 40.63 -25.77 -21.33
N THR A 737 41.92 -25.84 -21.00
CA THR A 737 42.95 -25.89 -22.06
C THR A 737 42.72 -27.13 -22.92
N PHE A 738 43.23 -27.14 -24.16
CA PHE A 738 43.06 -28.28 -25.07
C PHE A 738 43.49 -29.61 -24.43
N LEU A 739 44.64 -29.61 -23.74
CA LEU A 739 45.16 -30.77 -23.00
C LEU A 739 44.25 -31.15 -21.82
N GLU A 740 43.76 -30.18 -21.04
CA GLU A 740 42.82 -30.44 -19.95
C GLU A 740 41.53 -31.06 -20.47
N ALA A 741 40.98 -30.54 -21.57
CA ALA A 741 39.74 -31.05 -22.15
C ALA A 741 39.91 -32.50 -22.65
N LEU A 742 41.00 -32.81 -23.36
CA LEU A 742 41.31 -34.16 -23.81
C LEU A 742 41.50 -35.13 -22.63
N TRP A 743 42.27 -34.72 -21.62
CA TRP A 743 42.46 -35.51 -20.42
C TRP A 743 41.15 -35.77 -19.67
N ARG A 744 40.27 -34.76 -19.58
CA ARG A 744 38.94 -34.89 -18.98
C ARG A 744 38.05 -35.88 -19.74
N LEU A 745 38.12 -35.92 -21.07
CA LEU A 745 37.36 -36.91 -21.86
C LEU A 745 37.84 -38.34 -21.61
N ILE A 746 39.16 -38.56 -21.55
CA ILE A 746 39.75 -39.87 -21.19
C ILE A 746 39.31 -40.28 -19.78
N LEU A 747 39.45 -39.38 -18.81
CA LEU A 747 39.03 -39.60 -17.42
C LEU A 747 37.54 -39.91 -17.33
N ASN A 748 36.70 -39.23 -18.11
CA ASN A 748 35.26 -39.47 -18.16
C ASN A 748 34.93 -40.84 -18.76
N GLY A 749 35.70 -41.30 -19.75
CA GLY A 749 35.61 -42.67 -20.26
C GLY A 749 35.85 -43.71 -19.15
N PHE A 750 36.88 -43.51 -18.34
CA PHE A 750 37.12 -44.33 -17.15
C PHE A 750 35.95 -44.25 -16.15
N TRP A 751 35.42 -43.07 -15.85
CA TRP A 751 34.26 -42.92 -14.96
C TRP A 751 32.97 -43.54 -15.52
N CYS A 752 32.82 -43.65 -16.84
CA CYS A 752 31.74 -44.43 -17.46
C CYS A 752 31.89 -45.93 -17.17
N LEU A 753 33.10 -46.47 -17.22
CA LEU A 753 33.38 -47.86 -16.82
C LEU A 753 33.07 -48.07 -15.34
N VAL A 754 33.45 -47.13 -14.46
CA VAL A 754 33.15 -47.19 -13.02
C VAL A 754 31.65 -47.18 -12.73
N ASP A 755 30.87 -46.36 -13.45
CA ASP A 755 29.40 -46.32 -13.35
C ASP A 755 28.76 -47.64 -13.79
N TRP A 756 29.18 -48.17 -14.94
CA TRP A 756 28.68 -49.44 -15.45
C TRP A 756 29.00 -50.59 -14.50
N SER A 757 30.23 -50.63 -13.97
CA SER A 757 30.71 -51.72 -13.12
C SER A 757 30.24 -51.68 -11.67
N THR A 758 30.35 -50.52 -11.01
CA THR A 758 30.11 -50.40 -9.57
C THR A 758 28.90 -49.53 -9.24
N GLY A 759 28.41 -48.76 -10.23
CA GLY A 759 27.46 -47.67 -9.98
C GLY A 759 28.03 -46.62 -9.05
N TYR A 760 29.32 -46.28 -9.16
CA TYR A 760 30.04 -45.43 -8.21
C TYR A 760 30.05 -45.98 -6.76
N GLY A 761 30.02 -47.31 -6.62
CA GLY A 761 30.10 -47.99 -5.31
C GLY A 761 28.78 -48.10 -4.54
N VAL A 762 27.65 -47.65 -5.11
CA VAL A 762 26.32 -47.81 -4.46
C VAL A 762 25.56 -49.08 -4.90
N ARG A 763 26.04 -49.79 -5.93
CA ARG A 763 25.37 -50.98 -6.50
C ARG A 763 26.27 -52.23 -6.44
N PRO A 764 26.41 -52.90 -5.27
CA PRO A 764 27.34 -54.01 -5.10
C PRO A 764 27.07 -55.18 -6.05
N PHE A 765 25.82 -55.48 -6.38
CA PHE A 765 25.48 -56.56 -7.32
C PHE A 765 26.01 -56.35 -8.74
N ARG A 766 26.22 -55.09 -9.19
CA ARG A 766 26.85 -54.84 -10.48
C ARG A 766 28.31 -55.29 -10.48
N ILE A 767 29.00 -55.20 -9.35
CA ILE A 767 30.39 -55.65 -9.19
C ILE A 767 30.46 -57.16 -9.38
N GLY A 768 29.51 -57.91 -8.80
CA GLY A 768 29.40 -59.35 -9.01
C GLY A 768 29.14 -59.73 -10.47
N ILE A 769 28.25 -59.00 -11.17
CA ILE A 769 28.02 -59.22 -12.61
C ILE A 769 29.30 -58.91 -13.40
N MET A 770 30.03 -57.86 -13.07
CA MET A 770 31.30 -57.54 -13.74
C MET A 770 32.37 -58.58 -13.50
N ALA A 771 32.45 -59.16 -12.31
CA ALA A 771 33.34 -60.28 -12.04
C ALA A 771 33.04 -61.44 -13.00
N LEU A 772 31.76 -61.80 -13.19
CA LEU A 772 31.35 -62.84 -14.14
C LEU A 772 31.69 -62.48 -15.61
N VAL A 773 31.50 -61.21 -16.00
CA VAL A 773 31.88 -60.74 -17.34
C VAL A 773 33.39 -60.82 -17.55
N LEU A 774 34.20 -60.42 -16.56
CA LEU A 774 35.66 -60.50 -16.64
C LEU A 774 36.14 -61.95 -16.76
N ILE A 775 35.59 -62.87 -15.96
CA ILE A 775 35.85 -64.32 -16.09
C ILE A 775 35.53 -64.78 -17.51
N GLY A 776 34.39 -64.39 -18.08
CA GLY A 776 34.05 -64.71 -19.47
C GLY A 776 35.04 -64.14 -20.50
N ILE A 777 35.52 -62.90 -20.30
CA ILE A 777 36.52 -62.27 -21.16
C ILE A 777 37.86 -63.01 -21.08
N TYR A 778 38.35 -63.35 -19.89
CA TYR A 778 39.60 -64.09 -19.72
C TYR A 778 39.47 -65.52 -20.26
N THR A 779 38.33 -66.17 -20.07
CA THR A 779 38.02 -67.44 -20.72
C THR A 779 38.19 -67.34 -22.24
N PHE A 780 37.66 -66.29 -22.87
CA PHE A 780 37.86 -66.07 -24.30
C PHE A 780 39.33 -65.81 -24.66
N LEU A 781 40.05 -65.02 -23.86
CA LEU A 781 41.47 -64.75 -24.09
C LEU A 781 42.29 -66.04 -24.04
N TYR A 782 42.04 -66.92 -23.06
CA TYR A 782 42.70 -68.23 -22.95
C TYR A 782 42.36 -69.20 -24.10
N LEU A 783 41.24 -68.99 -24.80
CA LEU A 783 40.86 -69.76 -25.99
C LEU A 783 41.55 -69.28 -27.27
N LEU A 784 42.32 -68.18 -27.24
CA LEU A 784 42.98 -67.66 -28.42
C LEU A 784 44.05 -68.65 -28.94
N PRO A 785 44.08 -68.92 -30.26
CA PRO A 785 44.82 -70.05 -30.84
C PRO A 785 46.35 -69.93 -30.76
N PHE A 786 46.86 -68.76 -30.37
CA PHE A 786 48.29 -68.51 -30.17
C PHE A 786 48.75 -68.74 -28.73
N LEU A 787 47.84 -69.03 -27.80
CA LEU A 787 48.15 -69.41 -26.43
C LEU A 787 48.16 -70.94 -26.27
N PRO A 788 48.94 -71.47 -25.32
CA PRO A 788 48.96 -72.89 -25.00
C PRO A 788 47.56 -73.41 -24.65
N GLN A 789 47.14 -74.53 -25.25
CA GLN A 789 45.85 -75.13 -24.96
C GLN A 789 45.85 -75.77 -23.57
N LEU A 790 44.95 -75.29 -22.71
CA LEU A 790 44.64 -75.87 -21.41
C LEU A 790 43.88 -77.19 -21.63
N SER A 791 44.41 -78.32 -21.17
CA SER A 791 43.72 -79.61 -21.30
C SER A 791 43.91 -80.44 -20.05
N GLN A 792 42.85 -80.55 -19.24
CA GLN A 792 42.70 -81.60 -18.23
C GLN A 792 41.67 -82.63 -18.67
N LYS A 793 41.91 -83.90 -18.31
CA LYS A 793 41.05 -85.03 -18.69
C LYS A 793 39.68 -84.92 -18.01
N GLY A 794 38.62 -84.70 -18.78
CA GLY A 794 37.23 -85.01 -18.38
C GLY A 794 36.15 -83.96 -18.66
N LEU A 795 36.49 -82.73 -19.04
CA LEU A 795 35.52 -81.66 -19.36
C LEU A 795 35.58 -81.26 -20.84
N PRO A 796 34.49 -80.76 -21.44
CA PRO A 796 34.55 -80.09 -22.74
C PRO A 796 35.50 -78.89 -22.67
N PHE A 797 36.38 -78.73 -23.66
CA PHE A 797 37.48 -77.75 -23.67
C PHE A 797 37.09 -76.33 -23.21
N ILE A 798 35.94 -75.80 -23.66
CA ILE A 798 35.47 -74.46 -23.29
C ILE A 798 35.08 -74.38 -21.80
N LEU A 799 34.47 -75.44 -21.25
CA LEU A 799 34.09 -75.51 -19.85
C LEU A 799 35.31 -75.66 -18.93
N ASP A 800 36.35 -76.36 -19.39
CA ASP A 800 37.61 -76.49 -18.67
C ASP A 800 38.34 -75.14 -18.56
N THR A 801 38.40 -74.39 -19.67
CA THR A 801 38.98 -73.03 -19.69
C THR A 801 38.18 -72.03 -18.85
N LEU A 802 36.85 -72.14 -18.82
CA LEU A 802 36.00 -71.31 -17.97
C LEU A 802 36.24 -71.60 -16.48
N ASN A 803 36.34 -72.89 -16.12
CA ASN A 803 36.64 -73.30 -14.75
C ASN A 803 38.02 -72.80 -14.31
N PHE A 804 39.02 -72.89 -15.19
CA PHE A 804 40.35 -72.36 -14.96
C PHE A 804 40.32 -70.84 -14.69
N SER A 805 39.69 -70.06 -15.56
CA SER A 805 39.53 -68.60 -15.39
C SER A 805 38.79 -68.25 -14.08
N ALA A 806 37.69 -68.94 -13.77
CA ALA A 806 36.97 -68.74 -12.50
C ALA A 806 37.84 -69.03 -11.27
N LEU A 807 38.68 -70.07 -11.32
CA LEU A 807 39.58 -70.42 -10.23
C LEU A 807 40.69 -69.37 -10.06
N VAL A 808 41.31 -68.92 -11.16
CA VAL A 808 42.32 -67.85 -11.15
C VAL A 808 41.74 -66.53 -10.62
N PHE A 809 40.48 -66.24 -10.95
CA PHE A 809 39.82 -65.02 -10.50
C PHE A 809 39.48 -65.03 -9.00
N VAL A 810 39.20 -66.19 -8.41
CA VAL A 810 38.76 -66.31 -7.00
C VAL A 810 39.89 -66.68 -6.04
N THR A 811 40.92 -67.39 -6.51
CA THR A 811 41.97 -67.98 -5.65
C THR A 811 43.36 -67.40 -5.89
N GLU A 812 44.27 -67.55 -4.92
CA GLU A 812 45.68 -67.24 -5.12
C GLU A 812 46.32 -68.27 -6.06
N VAL A 813 46.99 -67.76 -7.09
CA VAL A 813 47.68 -68.48 -8.16
C VAL A 813 48.88 -69.24 -7.57
N GLY A 814 48.62 -70.40 -6.97
CA GLY A 814 49.61 -71.14 -6.18
C GLY A 814 50.16 -72.43 -6.80
N GLN A 815 49.42 -73.14 -7.66
CA GLN A 815 49.79 -74.52 -8.04
C GLN A 815 49.27 -74.98 -9.43
N HIS A 816 49.33 -74.12 -10.44
CA HIS A 816 49.03 -74.54 -11.82
C HIS A 816 50.27 -74.52 -12.71
N ASP A 817 50.61 -75.68 -13.29
CA ASP A 817 51.71 -75.91 -14.24
C ASP A 817 51.68 -74.96 -15.46
N VAL A 818 50.57 -74.25 -15.67
CA VAL A 818 50.31 -73.27 -16.73
C VAL A 818 51.23 -72.05 -16.67
N LEU A 819 51.72 -71.66 -15.47
CA LEU A 819 52.63 -70.51 -15.30
C LEU A 819 53.99 -70.73 -15.99
N THR A 820 54.33 -71.97 -16.31
CA THR A 820 55.61 -72.32 -16.97
C THR A 820 55.55 -72.22 -18.50
N GLN A 821 54.40 -71.88 -19.08
CA GLN A 821 54.14 -71.95 -20.52
C GLN A 821 54.40 -70.64 -21.30
N GLY A 822 55.04 -69.65 -20.67
CA GLY A 822 55.54 -68.44 -21.31
C GLY A 822 55.04 -67.13 -20.69
N ILE A 823 55.80 -66.05 -20.91
CA ILE A 823 55.61 -64.71 -20.30
C ILE A 823 54.20 -64.15 -20.55
N ALA A 824 53.60 -64.43 -21.72
CA ALA A 824 52.27 -63.94 -22.05
C ALA A 824 51.15 -64.62 -21.23
N MET A 825 51.25 -65.93 -20.98
CA MET A 825 50.30 -66.65 -20.12
C MET A 825 50.46 -66.24 -18.66
N GLU A 826 51.70 -66.10 -18.21
CA GLU A 826 52.00 -65.63 -16.86
C GLU A 826 51.41 -64.24 -16.61
N PHE A 827 51.60 -63.31 -17.55
CA PHE A 827 51.02 -61.98 -17.46
C PHE A 827 49.49 -62.01 -17.42
N LEU A 828 48.84 -62.82 -18.28
CA LEU A 828 47.37 -62.94 -18.31
C LEU A 828 46.83 -63.47 -16.97
N VAL A 829 47.40 -64.55 -16.46
CA VAL A 829 47.01 -65.16 -15.18
C VAL A 829 47.21 -64.19 -14.02
N VAL A 830 48.36 -63.51 -13.94
CA VAL A 830 48.64 -62.52 -12.89
C VAL A 830 47.67 -61.33 -12.99
N SER A 831 47.38 -60.85 -14.19
CA SER A 831 46.46 -59.74 -14.40
C SER A 831 45.00 -60.08 -14.06
N GLU A 832 44.55 -61.30 -14.35
CA GLU A 832 43.24 -61.80 -13.96
C GLU A 832 43.13 -61.94 -12.44
N ALA A 833 44.12 -62.56 -11.79
CA ALA A 833 44.14 -62.74 -10.34
C ALA A 833 44.14 -61.40 -9.60
N PHE A 834 44.89 -60.41 -10.10
CA PHE A 834 44.88 -59.05 -9.54
C PHE A 834 43.50 -58.39 -9.66
N LEU A 835 42.85 -58.50 -10.82
CA LEU A 835 41.49 -58.01 -11.00
C LEU A 835 40.50 -58.75 -10.09
N GLY A 836 40.64 -60.06 -9.94
CA GLY A 836 39.86 -60.89 -9.03
C GLY A 836 39.91 -60.39 -7.60
N LEU A 837 41.12 -60.22 -7.06
CA LEU A 837 41.35 -59.69 -5.72
C LEU A 837 40.77 -58.27 -5.55
N PHE A 838 40.97 -57.41 -6.55
CA PHE A 838 40.44 -56.04 -6.53
C PHE A 838 38.90 -56.01 -6.51
N PHE A 839 38.24 -56.76 -7.39
CA PHE A 839 36.77 -56.79 -7.48
C PHE A 839 36.14 -57.44 -6.25
N MET A 840 36.78 -58.46 -5.67
CA MET A 840 36.33 -59.07 -4.41
C MET A 840 36.42 -58.06 -3.25
N ALA A 841 37.55 -57.38 -3.08
CA ALA A 841 37.71 -56.36 -2.05
C ALA A 841 36.70 -55.23 -2.21
N LEU A 842 36.47 -54.78 -3.45
CA LEU A 842 35.50 -53.74 -3.78
C LEU A 842 34.06 -54.19 -3.52
N PHE A 843 33.71 -55.43 -3.87
CA PHE A 843 32.40 -56.01 -3.59
C PHE A 843 32.14 -56.05 -2.08
N VAL A 844 33.07 -56.59 -1.29
CA VAL A 844 32.96 -56.65 0.17
C VAL A 844 32.83 -55.25 0.75
N GLY A 845 33.65 -54.28 0.32
CA GLY A 845 33.58 -52.90 0.81
C GLY A 845 32.22 -52.24 0.52
N CYS A 846 31.72 -52.35 -0.72
CA CYS A 846 30.43 -51.77 -1.11
C CYS A 846 29.25 -52.49 -0.44
N TYR A 847 29.32 -53.82 -0.30
CA TYR A 847 28.28 -54.62 0.34
C TYR A 847 28.21 -54.37 1.84
N THR A 848 29.37 -54.29 2.51
CA THR A 848 29.47 -53.97 3.94
C THR A 848 28.90 -52.58 4.23
N ARG A 849 29.27 -51.56 3.44
CA ARG A 849 28.70 -50.21 3.57
C ARG A 849 27.17 -50.23 3.46
N LYS A 850 26.62 -51.07 2.59
CA LYS A 850 25.16 -51.19 2.36
C LYS A 850 24.43 -51.95 3.47
N ILE A 851 25.12 -52.78 4.24
CA ILE A 851 24.55 -53.51 5.40
C ILE A 851 24.64 -52.68 6.68
N ILE A 852 25.72 -51.93 6.86
CA ILE A 852 25.97 -51.15 8.08
C ILE A 852 25.07 -49.92 8.19
N ARG A 853 24.72 -49.33 7.05
CA ARG A 853 23.72 -48.25 6.93
C ARG A 853 22.33 -48.84 6.98
#